data_AF-A0A7V1PI76-F1
#
_entry.id   AF-A0A7V1PI76-F1
#
_cell.length_a   1.000
_cell.length_b   1.000
_cell.length_c   1.000
_cell.angle_alpha   90.00
_cell.angle_beta   90.00
_cell.angle_gamma   90.00
#
_symmetry.space_group_name_H-M   'P 1'
#
loop_
_entity.id
_entity.type
_entity.pdbx_description
1 polymer ?
#
loop_
_entity_poly.entity_id
_entity_poly.type
_entity_poly.pdbx_seq_one_letter_code
_entity_poly.pdbx_strand_id
1 'polypeptide(L)'
;DIKVKIRNIPIPVAYSAAFEGERVRREQMYCQFGGKYSTAFEFLRSRSLEEVEDGKVEIIGLDIDSCPEGGNMPLGILVEVAGRKMQKDFEPILERQIHTFLNEAMGIFHMGQRNTCWIRISKDAFNKGFRLRHFGVILHARLHDTFSKIVDRVQVKIYTNQGDVEKILEEAKKAYQERDERMAGMTDESVDVFYSCVLCQSFAPNHVCIVKPERLGLCGAYTWLDAKASYELNPTGPNQPVKKGECLDPVRGEWKGVNEFIYQKSNKTLERFHAYSILTWPETSCCVGDTQIIINDKPIKIGEFINRYRGTEEYTKFQALTLGNGKNIREKIIAMQKFPAPEELVKIKTKSGLELILTRDHKVSVDRAEGIVWVRADQIREGDRVLALKRLKINSKLPDIFDIIPGCCRIRDREIIGYLKKELREKYGRLSKALRKLSIPNFKNNSLPISTMRTVINNLDSTGRLWDEVKGEVKRVYKGWSYIDISNRILNNDLFYILGLLASDGSICRIGKGEYKINFINTEKTLVSVYKSLLQNLFPDRNVKIRLKGSSASFIKGRRIKAKKICYDCYTNNFILGAIADYFGIKVGLKGKWNLGKMVNLPENFITSFLAGIFDGDGSIRLRKYGSRWNVAEAYLCIEDREAAIHLQLLLKRFGIIGYLKKSGSIYKVVLYGKNLIDFLNLIPIRHPQKKIVSNKIKELSSLQEIDKTQREVLPFRIGRLLAEISGSESVLSSSALFYYKTCRSRPLLSNVSKVLDLLPEERTEEVRNLIDRDYFLDIVKEAKIFKNQGQFDYVYNLTLSHTHSYYANGIHIANCGCFECIVAILPEANGFMIVNREYSGMTPCGMTFSTLAGSVGGGAQTPGFMGIGKLYIVSKKFISADGGLKRIVWMPKELKEELGERLKKRCAEEGLPDLIDKIADETSATTAEELVEYLQKVNHPALEMPPLI
;
A
#
# COMPACT_ATOMS: atom_id res chain seq x y z
N ASP A 1 31.69 38.49 20.13
CA ASP A 1 31.20 37.38 19.29
C ASP A 1 29.72 37.59 18.97
N ILE A 2 29.41 38.01 17.74
CA ILE A 2 28.03 38.20 17.26
C ILE A 2 27.47 36.83 16.87
N LYS A 3 26.41 36.36 17.54
CA LYS A 3 25.72 35.13 17.15
C LYS A 3 24.84 35.39 15.93
N VAL A 4 25.33 35.04 14.74
CA VAL A 4 24.57 35.16 13.50
C VAL A 4 23.50 34.07 13.45
N LYS A 5 22.23 34.43 13.72
CA LYS A 5 21.08 33.58 13.39
C LYS A 5 20.54 33.96 12.02
N ILE A 6 20.85 33.15 11.02
CA ILE A 6 20.40 33.34 9.64
C ILE A 6 18.91 32.92 9.56
N ARG A 7 18.01 33.92 9.66
CA ARG A 7 16.55 33.66 9.65
C ARG A 7 15.99 33.29 8.28
N ASN A 8 16.62 33.78 7.21
CA ASN A 8 16.27 33.48 5.82
C ASN A 8 17.55 33.08 5.08
N ILE A 9 17.57 31.93 4.41
CA ILE A 9 18.69 31.49 3.58
C ILE A 9 18.48 32.10 2.17
N PRO A 10 19.46 32.84 1.60
CA PRO A 10 19.28 33.55 0.34
C PRO A 10 19.40 32.58 -0.86
N ILE A 11 18.34 31.81 -1.11
CA ILE A 11 18.18 30.91 -2.25
C ILE A 11 16.84 31.18 -2.96
N PRO A 12 16.71 30.87 -4.26
CA PRO A 12 15.52 31.17 -5.08
C PRO A 12 14.33 30.21 -4.87
N VAL A 13 14.43 29.25 -3.95
CA VAL A 13 13.40 28.25 -3.66
C VAL A 13 13.03 28.31 -2.18
N ALA A 14 11.84 27.81 -1.82
CA ALA A 14 11.45 27.72 -0.43
C ALA A 14 12.37 26.74 0.34
N TYR A 15 12.69 27.07 1.58
CA TYR A 15 13.57 26.26 2.44
C TYR A 15 12.86 25.94 3.76
N SER A 16 12.71 24.65 4.09
CA SER A 16 12.02 24.16 5.28
C SER A 16 12.19 22.64 5.43
N ALA A 17 12.23 22.15 6.67
CA ALA A 17 12.12 20.72 7.00
C ALA A 17 10.88 20.04 6.38
N ALA A 18 9.85 20.80 6.01
CA ALA A 18 8.68 20.27 5.29
C ALA A 18 9.02 19.71 3.89
N PHE A 19 10.13 20.14 3.26
CA PHE A 19 10.57 19.68 1.95
C PHE A 19 11.53 18.48 2.03
N GLU A 20 12.01 18.07 3.21
CA GLU A 20 13.01 16.97 3.33
C GLU A 20 12.51 15.63 2.73
N GLY A 21 11.19 15.42 2.74
CA GLY A 21 10.53 14.27 2.13
C GLY A 21 10.24 14.39 0.63
N GLU A 22 10.57 15.50 -0.03
CA GLU A 22 10.30 15.71 -1.45
C GLU A 22 11.10 14.73 -2.32
N ARG A 23 10.61 14.46 -3.54
CA ARG A 23 11.19 13.51 -4.48
C ARG A 23 11.15 14.08 -5.89
N VAL A 24 12.32 14.35 -6.46
CA VAL A 24 12.45 14.73 -7.87
C VAL A 24 12.41 13.47 -8.73
N ARG A 25 11.25 13.22 -9.36
CA ARG A 25 11.07 12.09 -10.30
C ARG A 25 11.69 12.40 -11.66
N ARG A 26 11.90 11.38 -12.50
CA ARG A 26 12.64 11.52 -13.79
C ARG A 26 11.99 12.55 -14.72
N GLU A 27 10.66 12.61 -14.72
CA GLU A 27 9.83 13.54 -15.49
C GLU A 27 9.95 15.00 -15.01
N GLN A 28 10.25 15.21 -13.72
CA GLN A 28 10.42 16.52 -13.06
C GLN A 28 11.88 16.97 -12.98
N MET A 29 12.83 16.10 -13.34
CA MET A 29 14.26 16.29 -13.16
C MET A 29 14.84 17.20 -14.25
N TYR A 30 15.66 18.17 -13.86
CA TYR A 30 16.49 18.96 -14.76
C TYR A 30 17.89 18.37 -14.88
N CYS A 31 18.55 18.12 -13.75
CA CYS A 31 19.89 17.51 -13.70
C CYS A 31 19.97 16.49 -12.55
N GLN A 32 20.85 15.50 -12.69
CA GLN A 32 21.20 14.56 -11.62
C GLN A 32 22.70 14.25 -11.56
N PHE A 33 23.17 13.90 -10.37
CA PHE A 33 24.58 13.63 -10.07
C PHE A 33 24.69 12.38 -9.21
N GLY A 34 25.68 11.53 -9.44
CA GLY A 34 25.90 10.36 -8.58
C GLY A 34 24.97 9.18 -8.86
N GLY A 35 24.88 8.27 -7.89
CA GLY A 35 24.33 6.94 -8.11
C GLY A 35 25.05 6.23 -9.26
N LYS A 36 24.32 5.49 -10.09
CA LYS A 36 24.90 4.79 -11.26
C LYS A 36 25.08 5.65 -12.52
N TYR A 37 25.00 6.98 -12.40
CA TYR A 37 24.85 7.88 -13.55
C TYR A 37 26.04 8.81 -13.79
N SER A 38 26.77 9.21 -12.75
CA SER A 38 27.99 10.01 -12.84
C SER A 38 28.78 9.87 -11.54
N THR A 39 30.06 10.24 -11.53
CA THR A 39 30.86 10.31 -10.31
C THR A 39 30.38 11.45 -9.42
N ALA A 40 30.02 11.18 -8.17
CA ALA A 40 29.73 12.22 -7.20
C ALA A 40 30.24 11.91 -5.80
N PHE A 41 30.57 12.95 -5.03
CA PHE A 41 30.86 12.82 -3.60
C PHE A 41 30.47 14.07 -2.80
N GLU A 42 30.21 13.87 -1.51
CA GLU A 42 30.17 14.89 -0.46
C GLU A 42 31.28 14.61 0.55
N PHE A 43 32.15 15.58 0.85
CA PHE A 43 33.28 15.45 1.76
C PHE A 43 33.38 16.71 2.64
N LEU A 44 33.44 16.54 3.96
CA LEU A 44 33.68 17.63 4.90
C LEU A 44 34.99 17.41 5.65
N ARG A 45 35.83 18.44 5.73
CA ARG A 45 37.10 18.41 6.48
C ARG A 45 37.26 19.63 7.38
N SER A 46 37.96 19.45 8.49
CA SER A 46 38.37 20.53 9.38
C SER A 46 39.69 21.16 8.90
N ARG A 47 39.84 22.46 9.16
CA ARG A 47 40.99 23.30 8.79
C ARG A 47 41.29 24.30 9.92
N SER A 48 42.45 24.95 9.88
CA SER A 48 42.75 26.05 10.81
C SER A 48 41.84 27.26 10.54
N LEU A 49 41.72 28.17 11.50
CA LEU A 49 40.87 29.36 11.33
C LEU A 49 41.39 30.28 10.21
N GLU A 50 42.69 30.29 9.98
CA GLU A 50 43.40 31.09 9.00
C GLU A 50 43.21 30.54 7.57
N GLU A 51 43.00 29.22 7.43
CA GLU A 51 42.78 28.54 6.14
C GLU A 51 41.34 28.67 5.60
N VAL A 52 40.36 29.02 6.45
CA VAL A 52 38.93 29.06 6.07
C VAL A 52 38.40 30.49 5.99
N GLU A 53 37.93 30.86 4.80
CA GLU A 53 37.24 32.13 4.53
C GLU A 53 35.73 31.94 4.68
N ASP A 54 35.15 32.45 5.78
CA ASP A 54 33.74 32.20 6.11
C ASP A 54 32.77 32.76 5.05
N GLY A 55 31.80 31.95 4.64
CA GLY A 55 30.80 32.32 3.64
C GLY A 55 31.26 32.19 2.19
N LYS A 56 32.53 31.82 1.95
CA LYS A 56 33.05 31.62 0.59
C LYS A 56 32.43 30.38 -0.04
N VAL A 57 31.80 30.58 -1.20
CA VAL A 57 31.29 29.50 -2.06
C VAL A 57 31.92 29.65 -3.44
N GLU A 58 32.65 28.62 -3.85
CA GLU A 58 33.45 28.57 -5.08
C GLU A 58 32.95 27.43 -5.98
N ILE A 59 32.78 27.69 -7.29
CA ILE A 59 32.44 26.68 -8.29
C ILE A 59 33.65 26.50 -9.21
N ILE A 60 34.08 25.25 -9.37
CA ILE A 60 35.27 24.84 -10.12
C ILE A 60 34.81 23.89 -11.22
N GLY A 61 34.54 24.48 -12.38
CA GLY A 61 33.91 23.83 -13.53
C GLY A 61 32.65 24.58 -13.99
N LEU A 62 31.79 23.89 -14.74
CA LEU A 62 30.53 24.43 -15.25
C LEU A 62 29.41 24.34 -14.20
N ASP A 63 28.53 25.34 -14.14
CA ASP A 63 27.29 25.29 -13.34
C ASP A 63 26.18 24.53 -14.12
N ILE A 64 25.07 24.21 -13.46
CA ILE A 64 24.06 23.27 -13.99
C ILE A 64 23.35 23.71 -15.27
N ASP A 65 23.38 24.99 -15.62
CA ASP A 65 22.83 25.50 -16.89
C ASP A 65 23.61 25.01 -18.13
N SER A 66 24.81 24.43 -17.95
CA SER A 66 25.49 23.70 -19.03
C SER A 66 24.98 22.27 -19.23
N CYS A 67 24.17 21.73 -18.32
CA CYS A 67 23.61 20.39 -18.42
C CYS A 67 22.33 20.42 -19.28
N PRO A 68 22.18 19.54 -20.29
CA PRO A 68 20.90 19.40 -20.98
C PRO A 68 19.80 18.94 -20.02
N GLU A 69 18.56 19.37 -20.25
CA GLU A 69 17.41 18.99 -19.42
C GLU A 69 17.21 17.47 -19.40
N GLY A 70 17.12 16.90 -18.19
CA GLY A 70 17.06 15.47 -17.96
C GLY A 70 18.42 14.76 -17.98
N GLY A 71 19.52 15.50 -18.12
CA GLY A 71 20.89 15.00 -18.18
C GLY A 71 21.53 14.73 -16.82
N ASN A 72 22.84 14.47 -16.86
CA ASN A 72 23.70 14.19 -15.72
C ASN A 72 25.07 14.87 -15.88
N MET A 73 25.73 15.14 -14.75
CA MET A 73 27.11 15.63 -14.71
C MET A 73 27.79 15.15 -13.40
N PRO A 74 29.13 15.14 -13.29
CA PRO A 74 29.81 14.78 -12.05
C PRO A 74 29.74 15.92 -11.02
N LEU A 75 29.92 15.60 -9.73
CA LEU A 75 29.79 16.58 -8.65
C LEU A 75 30.61 16.23 -7.41
N GLY A 76 31.56 17.09 -7.05
CA GLY A 76 32.25 17.04 -5.76
C GLY A 76 31.82 18.20 -4.87
N ILE A 77 31.21 17.92 -3.72
CA ILE A 77 30.89 18.93 -2.69
C ILE A 77 31.95 18.82 -1.59
N LEU A 78 32.92 19.74 -1.57
CA LEU A 78 33.92 19.86 -0.52
C LEU A 78 33.52 20.97 0.46
N VAL A 79 33.30 20.62 1.72
CA VAL A 79 33.01 21.57 2.80
C VAL A 79 34.22 21.67 3.72
N GLU A 80 34.71 22.88 3.94
CA GLU A 80 35.83 23.16 4.84
C GLU A 80 35.31 23.95 6.04
N VAL A 81 35.51 23.41 7.25
CA VAL A 81 35.03 24.04 8.49
C VAL A 81 36.19 24.35 9.43
N ALA A 82 36.09 25.43 10.18
CA ALA A 82 37.02 25.75 11.25
C ALA A 82 36.27 26.23 12.49
N GLY A 83 36.84 26.01 13.67
CA GLY A 83 36.32 26.57 14.91
C GLY A 83 37.04 26.11 16.15
N ARG A 84 36.98 26.93 17.21
CA ARG A 84 37.73 26.78 18.47
C ARG A 84 37.38 25.52 19.25
N LYS A 85 36.26 24.86 18.91
CA LYS A 85 35.83 23.57 19.47
C LYS A 85 35.63 22.49 18.40
N MET A 86 36.05 22.74 17.16
CA MET A 86 36.03 21.72 16.12
C MET A 86 37.06 20.64 16.42
N GLN A 87 36.70 19.38 16.16
CA GLN A 87 37.56 18.21 16.29
C GLN A 87 37.41 17.37 15.04
N LYS A 88 38.46 16.66 14.63
CA LYS A 88 38.42 15.76 13.45
C LYS A 88 37.29 14.71 13.57
N ASP A 89 36.99 14.30 14.79
CA ASP A 89 35.93 13.36 15.18
C ASP A 89 34.51 13.88 14.88
N PHE A 90 34.32 15.21 14.72
CA PHE A 90 33.04 15.80 14.36
C PHE A 90 32.81 15.88 12.84
N GLU A 91 33.87 15.75 12.03
CA GLU A 91 33.77 15.82 10.56
C GLU A 91 32.69 14.90 9.97
N PRO A 92 32.65 13.57 10.22
CA PRO A 92 31.63 12.69 9.62
C PRO A 92 30.20 13.04 10.03
N ILE A 93 30.00 13.65 11.21
CA ILE A 93 28.68 14.00 11.73
C ILE A 93 28.14 15.24 11.01
N LEU A 94 29.00 16.24 10.81
CA LEU A 94 28.69 17.44 10.05
C LEU A 94 28.54 17.11 8.55
N GLU A 95 29.40 16.24 8.00
CA GLU A 95 29.30 15.71 6.63
C GLU A 95 27.93 15.10 6.39
N ARG A 96 27.45 14.26 7.31
CA ARG A 96 26.15 13.60 7.18
C ARG A 96 24.95 14.58 7.14
N GLN A 97 25.10 15.80 7.66
CA GLN A 97 24.03 16.80 7.60
C GLN A 97 23.87 17.42 6.21
N ILE A 98 24.84 17.28 5.30
CA ILE A 98 24.70 17.70 3.89
C ILE A 98 23.44 17.06 3.29
N HIS A 99 23.17 15.79 3.62
CA HIS A 99 21.95 15.10 3.21
C HIS A 99 20.65 15.79 3.66
N THR A 100 20.52 16.14 4.94
CA THR A 100 19.30 16.80 5.44
C THR A 100 19.22 18.23 4.91
N PHE A 101 20.29 19.00 5.04
CA PHE A 101 20.32 20.41 4.65
C PHE A 101 20.00 20.62 3.16
N LEU A 102 20.49 19.76 2.25
CA LEU A 102 20.15 19.86 0.84
C LEU A 102 18.70 19.42 0.52
N ASN A 103 18.14 18.45 1.24
CA ASN A 103 16.74 18.02 1.07
C ASN A 103 15.73 19.04 1.66
N GLU A 104 16.11 19.88 2.63
CA GLU A 104 15.23 20.95 3.15
C GLU A 104 14.94 22.06 2.10
N ALA A 105 15.61 22.06 0.94
CA ALA A 105 15.33 22.97 -0.17
C ALA A 105 14.31 22.37 -1.16
N MET A 106 13.20 23.11 -1.40
CA MET A 106 12.13 22.70 -2.31
C MET A 106 12.66 22.41 -3.73
N GLY A 107 12.24 21.28 -4.29
CA GLY A 107 12.67 20.83 -5.61
C GLY A 107 14.07 20.21 -5.69
N ILE A 108 14.73 19.98 -4.55
CA ILE A 108 15.99 19.23 -4.45
C ILE A 108 15.71 17.83 -3.87
N PHE A 109 16.48 16.84 -4.30
CA PHE A 109 16.49 15.51 -3.69
C PHE A 109 17.92 15.03 -3.51
N HIS A 110 18.27 14.58 -2.32
CA HIS A 110 19.57 14.02 -1.96
C HIS A 110 19.40 12.66 -1.28
N MET A 111 20.16 11.65 -1.70
CA MET A 111 20.21 10.32 -1.08
C MET A 111 21.65 9.77 -1.10
N GLY A 112 21.96 8.78 -0.27
CA GLY A 112 23.34 8.29 -0.11
C GLY A 112 24.18 9.19 0.80
N GLN A 113 25.50 9.02 0.73
CA GLN A 113 26.51 9.75 1.51
C GLN A 113 27.91 9.61 0.90
N ARG A 114 28.93 10.30 1.42
CA ARG A 114 30.35 10.13 1.02
C ARG A 114 30.47 10.14 -0.52
N ASN A 115 31.05 9.11 -1.13
CA ASN A 115 31.16 8.91 -2.59
C ASN A 115 30.03 8.06 -3.22
N THR A 116 28.94 7.81 -2.49
CA THR A 116 27.74 7.09 -2.98
C THR A 116 26.50 7.97 -2.96
N CYS A 117 26.67 9.29 -2.87
CA CYS A 117 25.56 10.24 -2.95
C CYS A 117 24.89 10.20 -4.33
N TRP A 118 23.60 10.53 -4.35
CA TRP A 118 22.77 10.66 -5.55
C TRP A 118 21.84 11.84 -5.36
N ILE A 119 22.02 12.86 -6.22
CA ILE A 119 21.43 14.19 -6.08
C ILE A 119 20.63 14.50 -7.33
N ARG A 120 19.48 15.18 -7.16
CA ARG A 120 18.64 15.67 -8.26
C ARG A 120 18.15 17.08 -8.00
N ILE A 121 18.05 17.85 -9.08
CA ILE A 121 17.47 19.20 -9.10
C ILE A 121 16.26 19.17 -10.02
N SER A 122 15.12 19.70 -9.58
CA SER A 122 13.91 19.76 -10.39
C SER A 122 13.95 20.90 -11.41
N LYS A 123 13.15 20.77 -12.48
CA LYS A 123 12.94 21.83 -13.48
C LYS A 123 12.36 23.09 -12.85
N ASP A 124 11.46 22.95 -11.87
CA ASP A 124 10.87 24.09 -11.15
C ASP A 124 11.93 24.84 -10.33
N ALA A 125 12.80 24.13 -9.61
CA ALA A 125 13.91 24.75 -8.88
C ALA A 125 14.88 25.47 -9.84
N PHE A 126 15.30 24.82 -10.92
CA PHE A 126 16.18 25.41 -11.93
C PHE A 126 15.58 26.67 -12.57
N ASN A 127 14.29 26.62 -12.94
CA ASN A 127 13.57 27.73 -13.58
C ASN A 127 13.35 28.92 -12.62
N LYS A 128 13.24 28.67 -11.32
CA LYS A 128 13.23 29.73 -10.29
C LYS A 128 14.60 30.40 -10.10
N GLY A 129 15.66 29.85 -10.70
CA GLY A 129 17.02 30.37 -10.64
C GLY A 129 17.96 29.55 -9.76
N PHE A 130 17.57 28.36 -9.29
CA PHE A 130 18.46 27.51 -8.50
C PHE A 130 19.66 27.07 -9.36
N ARG A 131 20.82 27.00 -8.72
CA ARG A 131 22.18 26.83 -9.30
C ARG A 131 23.09 26.22 -8.24
N LEU A 132 24.22 25.62 -8.60
CA LEU A 132 25.07 24.89 -7.65
C LEU A 132 25.56 25.75 -6.50
N ARG A 133 25.82 27.04 -6.72
CA ARG A 133 26.21 27.98 -5.65
C ARG A 133 25.26 27.94 -4.44
N HIS A 134 23.97 27.68 -4.67
CA HIS A 134 22.97 27.63 -3.62
C HIS A 134 23.15 26.42 -2.67
N PHE A 135 23.77 25.31 -3.12
CA PHE A 135 24.20 24.24 -2.20
C PHE A 135 25.20 24.78 -1.18
N GLY A 136 26.22 25.54 -1.61
CA GLY A 136 27.18 26.15 -0.69
C GLY A 136 26.55 27.16 0.26
N VAL A 137 25.60 27.97 -0.22
CA VAL A 137 24.84 28.92 0.61
C VAL A 137 24.00 28.21 1.68
N ILE A 138 23.34 27.10 1.33
CA ILE A 138 22.59 26.26 2.27
C ILE A 138 23.54 25.69 3.33
N LEU A 139 24.64 25.07 2.90
CA LEU A 139 25.57 24.38 3.80
C LEU A 139 26.25 25.34 4.77
N HIS A 140 26.72 26.51 4.31
CA HIS A 140 27.21 27.58 5.20
C HIS A 140 26.15 27.96 6.24
N ALA A 141 24.93 28.31 5.78
CA ALA A 141 23.90 28.82 6.68
C ALA A 141 23.43 27.81 7.73
N ARG A 142 23.27 26.54 7.34
CA ARG A 142 22.76 25.48 8.22
C ARG A 142 23.83 24.92 9.16
N LEU A 143 25.09 24.81 8.73
CA LEU A 143 26.19 24.42 9.61
C LEU A 143 26.40 25.47 10.72
N HIS A 144 26.32 26.77 10.38
CA HIS A 144 26.31 27.84 11.37
C HIS A 144 25.11 27.77 12.32
N ASP A 145 23.88 27.75 11.82
CA ASP A 145 22.69 27.75 12.69
C ASP A 145 22.65 26.52 13.63
N THR A 146 22.97 25.34 13.09
CA THR A 146 22.89 24.06 13.81
C THR A 146 24.09 23.82 14.74
N PHE A 147 25.31 24.20 14.33
CA PHE A 147 26.57 23.88 15.03
C PHE A 147 27.41 25.10 15.46
N SER A 148 26.79 26.29 15.60
CA SER A 148 27.38 27.56 16.10
C SER A 148 28.18 27.51 17.42
N LYS A 149 28.21 26.38 18.13
CA LYS A 149 29.08 26.17 19.30
C LYS A 149 30.47 25.62 18.95
N ILE A 150 30.66 25.17 17.71
CA ILE A 150 31.76 24.28 17.27
C ILE A 150 32.34 24.76 15.95
N VAL A 151 31.47 25.11 15.02
CA VAL A 151 31.79 25.71 13.73
C VAL A 151 31.79 27.24 13.91
N ASP A 152 32.96 27.86 13.81
CA ASP A 152 33.11 29.32 13.77
C ASP A 152 33.19 29.84 12.31
N ARG A 153 33.59 29.00 11.34
CA ARG A 153 33.70 29.34 9.90
C ARG A 153 33.36 28.15 9.00
N VAL A 154 32.76 28.42 7.84
CA VAL A 154 32.45 27.45 6.77
C VAL A 154 32.78 28.02 5.39
N GLN A 155 33.49 27.24 4.59
CA GLN A 155 33.76 27.47 3.17
C GLN A 155 33.29 26.25 2.36
N VAL A 156 32.78 26.45 1.14
CA VAL A 156 32.32 25.35 0.27
C VAL A 156 32.90 25.49 -1.13
N LYS A 157 33.49 24.41 -1.63
CA LYS A 157 33.98 24.26 -3.01
C LYS A 157 33.16 23.21 -3.73
N ILE A 158 32.68 23.55 -4.92
CA ILE A 158 31.85 22.66 -5.74
C ILE A 158 32.58 22.38 -7.05
N TYR A 159 32.91 21.11 -7.29
CA TYR A 159 33.64 20.63 -8.46
C TYR A 159 32.67 19.96 -9.44
N THR A 160 32.77 20.30 -10.73
CA THR A 160 31.93 19.70 -11.79
C THR A 160 32.70 19.27 -13.04
N ASN A 161 34.01 19.51 -13.09
CA ASN A 161 34.88 18.87 -14.08
C ASN A 161 35.25 17.46 -13.61
N GLN A 162 35.15 16.45 -14.48
CA GLN A 162 35.40 15.05 -14.14
C GLN A 162 36.76 14.83 -13.45
N GLY A 163 37.85 15.36 -14.03
CA GLY A 163 39.20 15.17 -13.50
C GLY A 163 39.44 15.86 -12.15
N ASP A 164 38.80 17.02 -11.90
CA ASP A 164 38.87 17.68 -10.58
C ASP A 164 38.08 16.90 -9.52
N VAL A 165 36.90 16.38 -9.90
CA VAL A 165 36.07 15.51 -9.05
C VAL A 165 36.83 14.24 -8.68
N GLU A 166 37.46 13.57 -9.64
CA GLU A 166 38.27 12.36 -9.39
C GLU A 166 39.48 12.63 -8.48
N LYS A 167 40.19 13.74 -8.72
CA LYS A 167 41.36 14.13 -7.92
C LYS A 167 41.01 14.37 -6.44
N ILE A 168 39.92 15.08 -6.15
CA ILE A 168 39.49 15.33 -4.76
C ILE A 168 38.81 14.09 -4.15
N LEU A 169 38.14 13.26 -4.96
CA LEU A 169 37.57 11.99 -4.52
C LEU A 169 38.66 11.04 -3.97
N GLU A 170 39.86 11.00 -4.56
CA GLU A 170 40.97 10.22 -4.01
C GLU A 170 41.51 10.75 -2.67
N GLU A 171 41.41 12.05 -2.40
CA GLU A 171 41.68 12.61 -1.06
C GLU A 171 40.57 12.18 -0.08
N ALA A 172 39.30 12.34 -0.49
CA ALA A 172 38.13 12.02 0.31
C ALA A 172 38.09 10.52 0.69
N LYS A 173 38.38 9.61 -0.26
CA LYS A 173 38.51 8.16 -0.01
C LYS A 173 39.53 7.84 1.09
N LYS A 174 40.70 8.49 1.08
CA LYS A 174 41.72 8.31 2.12
C LYS A 174 41.22 8.80 3.49
N ALA A 175 40.52 9.93 3.53
CA ALA A 175 39.90 10.42 4.76
C ALA A 175 38.79 9.48 5.27
N TYR A 176 37.96 8.93 4.38
CA TYR A 176 36.96 7.91 4.75
C TYR A 176 37.64 6.63 5.28
N GLN A 177 38.72 6.20 4.66
CA GLN A 177 39.49 5.04 5.11
C GLN A 177 40.12 5.28 6.48
N GLU A 178 40.74 6.44 6.73
CA GLU A 178 41.30 6.80 8.04
C GLU A 178 40.21 6.82 9.14
N ARG A 179 39.03 7.39 8.82
CA ARG A 179 37.85 7.39 9.71
C ARG A 179 37.36 5.97 10.03
N ASP A 180 37.28 5.10 9.02
CA ASP A 180 36.91 3.69 9.18
C ASP A 180 37.98 2.92 10.01
N GLU A 181 39.28 3.16 9.78
CA GLU A 181 40.38 2.47 10.45
C GLU A 181 40.50 2.84 11.93
N ARG A 182 40.12 4.07 12.30
CA ARG A 182 40.07 4.53 13.70
C ARG A 182 39.08 3.74 14.57
N MET A 183 38.11 3.06 13.96
CA MET A 183 37.21 2.11 14.64
C MET A 183 37.85 0.73 14.86
N ALA A 184 38.86 0.33 14.08
CA ALA A 184 39.31 -1.06 13.96
C ALA A 184 40.02 -1.64 15.22
N GLY A 185 40.31 -0.79 16.21
CA GLY A 185 40.84 -1.21 17.52
C GLY A 185 39.79 -1.40 18.62
N MET A 186 38.53 -1.03 18.39
CA MET A 186 37.46 -1.11 19.39
C MET A 186 36.59 -2.35 19.18
N THR A 187 36.48 -3.20 20.19
CA THR A 187 35.57 -4.37 20.18
C THR A 187 34.26 -4.05 20.89
N ASP A 188 33.19 -4.81 20.59
CA ASP A 188 31.94 -4.74 21.32
C ASP A 188 32.16 -5.04 22.83
N GLU A 189 33.12 -5.91 23.19
CA GLU A 189 33.54 -6.15 24.58
C GLU A 189 34.20 -4.94 25.25
N SER A 190 35.02 -4.18 24.53
CA SER A 190 35.86 -3.08 25.09
C SER A 190 35.10 -1.85 25.60
N VAL A 191 33.78 -1.79 25.39
CA VAL A 191 32.92 -0.67 25.80
C VAL A 191 31.73 -1.16 26.62
N ASP A 192 31.35 -0.50 27.71
CA ASP A 192 30.15 -0.84 28.50
C ASP A 192 28.85 -0.24 27.95
N VAL A 193 28.98 0.63 26.94
CA VAL A 193 27.91 1.46 26.38
C VAL A 193 27.91 1.30 24.86
N PHE A 194 26.76 0.92 24.32
CA PHE A 194 26.44 1.05 22.90
C PHE A 194 25.68 2.36 22.66
N TYR A 195 25.38 2.71 21.41
CA TYR A 195 24.56 3.89 21.10
C TYR A 195 23.37 3.52 20.24
N SER A 196 22.23 4.17 20.47
CA SER A 196 21.09 4.06 19.57
C SER A 196 21.28 4.90 18.32
N CYS A 197 20.49 4.62 17.29
CA CYS A 197 20.09 5.61 16.30
C CYS A 197 18.59 5.44 16.01
N VAL A 198 17.81 6.48 16.32
CA VAL A 198 16.37 6.56 16.03
C VAL A 198 16.04 7.55 14.90
N LEU A 199 17.04 8.03 14.16
CA LEU A 199 16.86 9.02 13.08
C LEU A 199 15.84 8.55 12.03
N CYS A 200 15.88 7.26 11.68
CA CYS A 200 14.93 6.67 10.73
C CYS A 200 13.50 6.51 11.27
N GLN A 201 13.20 6.84 12.54
CA GLN A 201 11.82 6.80 13.06
C GLN A 201 10.88 7.82 12.39
N SER A 202 11.43 8.83 11.71
CA SER A 202 10.66 9.74 10.84
C SER A 202 9.84 9.00 9.76
N PHE A 203 10.32 7.85 9.28
CA PHE A 203 9.63 6.99 8.31
C PHE A 203 9.40 5.55 8.78
N ALA A 204 10.15 5.06 9.77
CA ALA A 204 10.01 3.75 10.39
C ALA A 204 9.84 3.84 11.93
N PRO A 205 8.67 4.30 12.44
CA PRO A 205 8.52 4.78 13.83
C PRO A 205 8.95 3.90 15.01
N ASN A 206 9.10 2.59 14.83
CA ASN A 206 9.50 1.65 15.89
C ASN A 206 10.94 1.17 15.74
N HIS A 207 11.60 1.49 14.61
CA HIS A 207 12.95 1.05 14.33
C HIS A 207 13.93 1.70 15.30
N VAL A 208 14.82 0.89 15.87
CA VAL A 208 15.94 1.33 16.71
C VAL A 208 17.19 0.62 16.21
N CYS A 209 18.11 1.35 15.58
CA CYS A 209 19.46 0.82 15.40
C CYS A 209 20.16 0.80 16.77
N ILE A 210 20.78 -0.33 17.12
CA ILE A 210 21.82 -0.37 18.17
C ILE A 210 23.17 -0.44 17.46
N VAL A 211 23.87 0.68 17.49
CA VAL A 211 25.18 0.92 16.88
C VAL A 211 26.26 0.57 17.91
N LYS A 212 27.22 -0.25 17.47
CA LYS A 212 28.24 -0.87 18.32
C LYS A 212 29.59 -0.81 17.60
N PRO A 213 30.74 -0.90 18.31
CA PRO A 213 32.05 -0.85 17.67
C PRO A 213 32.19 -1.81 16.48
N GLU A 214 31.70 -3.04 16.61
CA GLU A 214 31.82 -4.08 15.60
C GLU A 214 30.54 -4.28 14.77
N ARG A 215 29.53 -3.38 14.90
CA ARG A 215 28.34 -3.35 14.04
C ARG A 215 27.79 -1.92 13.90
N LEU A 216 28.15 -1.28 12.79
CA LEU A 216 27.60 -0.01 12.36
C LEU A 216 26.08 -0.07 12.07
N GLY A 217 25.43 1.09 12.01
CA GLY A 217 24.02 1.20 11.60
C GLY A 217 23.80 0.63 10.19
N LEU A 218 22.66 -0.05 9.97
CA LEU A 218 22.32 -0.78 8.74
C LEU A 218 22.18 0.06 7.46
N CYS A 219 22.31 1.38 7.59
CA CYS A 219 22.38 2.37 6.52
C CYS A 219 23.80 2.71 6.06
N GLY A 220 24.84 2.11 6.67
CA GLY A 220 26.25 2.41 6.39
C GLY A 220 26.77 3.73 6.98
N ALA A 221 25.90 4.51 7.63
CA ALA A 221 26.14 5.95 7.88
C ALA A 221 26.53 6.33 9.31
N TYR A 222 26.39 5.43 10.28
CA TYR A 222 26.68 5.70 11.69
C TYR A 222 27.52 4.58 12.29
N THR A 223 28.78 4.89 12.61
CA THR A 223 29.63 4.10 13.49
C THR A 223 29.31 4.40 14.97
N TRP A 224 29.91 3.64 15.88
CA TRP A 224 29.77 3.88 17.32
C TRP A 224 30.36 5.24 17.73
N LEU A 225 31.48 5.66 17.13
CA LEU A 225 32.08 6.97 17.37
C LEU A 225 31.18 8.10 16.87
N ASP A 226 30.58 7.97 15.67
CA ASP A 226 29.63 8.98 15.15
C ASP A 226 28.41 9.12 16.07
N ALA A 227 27.89 7.99 16.56
CA ALA A 227 26.73 7.98 17.46
C ALA A 227 27.07 8.52 18.86
N LYS A 228 28.27 8.26 19.37
CA LYS A 228 28.81 8.85 20.61
C LYS A 228 28.93 10.36 20.49
N ALA A 229 29.66 10.83 19.49
CA ALA A 229 29.89 12.25 19.30
C ALA A 229 28.59 12.98 18.94
N SER A 230 27.68 12.40 18.15
CA SER A 230 26.33 12.94 17.92
C SER A 230 25.55 13.18 19.22
N TYR A 231 25.67 12.27 20.20
CA TYR A 231 25.10 12.45 21.54
C TYR A 231 25.81 13.56 22.35
N GLU A 232 27.14 13.65 22.28
CA GLU A 232 27.90 14.73 22.96
C GLU A 232 27.58 16.11 22.37
N LEU A 233 27.35 16.18 21.05
CA LEU A 233 26.91 17.37 20.33
C LEU A 233 25.47 17.78 20.68
N ASN A 234 24.56 16.79 20.73
CA ASN A 234 23.16 16.97 21.07
C ASN A 234 22.65 15.82 21.96
N PRO A 235 22.68 15.98 23.30
CA PRO A 235 22.20 14.96 24.23
C PRO A 235 20.70 14.64 24.12
N THR A 236 19.93 15.47 23.41
CA THR A 236 18.51 15.23 23.09
C THR A 236 18.27 14.67 21.67
N GLY A 237 19.35 14.39 20.94
CA GLY A 237 19.32 13.93 19.56
C GLY A 237 18.94 12.46 19.37
N PRO A 238 18.91 11.97 18.11
CA PRO A 238 18.49 10.60 17.77
C PRO A 238 19.49 9.52 18.21
N ASN A 239 20.70 9.90 18.63
CA ASN A 239 21.68 9.02 19.22
C ASN A 239 21.68 9.18 20.74
N GLN A 240 21.58 8.05 21.46
CA GLN A 240 21.48 8.01 22.91
C GLN A 240 22.33 6.86 23.44
N PRO A 241 23.01 7.00 24.60
CA PRO A 241 23.79 5.92 25.19
C PRO A 241 22.90 4.80 25.69
N VAL A 242 23.32 3.56 25.41
CA VAL A 242 22.65 2.31 25.76
C VAL A 242 23.62 1.49 26.60
N LYS A 243 23.46 1.53 27.93
CA LYS A 243 24.24 0.67 28.84
C LYS A 243 23.86 -0.78 28.59
N LYS A 244 24.84 -1.69 28.46
CA LYS A 244 24.56 -3.12 28.25
C LYS A 244 23.77 -3.72 29.42
N GLY A 245 24.22 -3.48 30.64
CA GLY A 245 23.71 -4.16 31.84
C GLY A 245 24.09 -5.64 31.83
N GLU A 246 23.27 -6.47 32.46
CA GLU A 246 23.41 -7.93 32.54
C GLU A 246 23.45 -8.57 31.14
N CYS A 247 24.47 -9.39 30.86
CA CYS A 247 24.53 -10.19 29.63
C CYS A 247 23.70 -11.47 29.80
N LEU A 248 22.73 -11.68 28.92
CA LEU A 248 21.78 -12.78 28.97
C LEU A 248 22.16 -13.93 28.04
N ASP A 249 22.75 -13.60 26.88
CA ASP A 249 23.33 -14.57 25.94
C ASP A 249 24.59 -13.95 25.31
N PRO A 250 25.81 -14.37 25.72
CA PRO A 250 27.05 -13.81 25.18
C PRO A 250 27.36 -14.27 23.74
N VAL A 251 26.74 -15.36 23.28
CA VAL A 251 26.97 -15.93 21.94
C VAL A 251 26.11 -15.19 20.92
N ARG A 252 24.81 -15.04 21.18
CA ARG A 252 23.87 -14.29 20.34
C ARG A 252 23.94 -12.78 20.57
N GLY A 253 24.59 -12.36 21.66
CA GLY A 253 24.71 -10.97 22.09
C GLY A 253 23.36 -10.40 22.49
N GLU A 254 22.80 -10.95 23.56
CA GLU A 254 21.64 -10.40 24.24
C GLU A 254 22.08 -9.79 25.58
N TRP A 255 21.64 -8.56 25.85
CA TRP A 255 21.85 -7.89 27.14
C TRP A 255 20.56 -7.25 27.62
N LYS A 256 20.33 -7.31 28.92
CA LYS A 256 19.11 -6.83 29.57
C LYS A 256 18.91 -5.32 29.38
N GLY A 257 19.94 -4.51 29.56
CA GLY A 257 19.87 -3.06 29.37
C GLY A 257 19.67 -2.66 27.91
N VAL A 258 20.17 -3.46 26.95
CA VAL A 258 19.87 -3.29 25.52
C VAL A 258 18.41 -3.61 25.24
N ASN A 259 17.90 -4.74 25.74
CA ASN A 259 16.48 -5.13 25.60
C ASN A 259 15.55 -4.09 26.24
N GLU A 260 15.82 -3.64 27.47
CA GLU A 260 15.07 -2.59 28.17
C GLU A 260 15.06 -1.26 27.39
N PHE A 261 16.22 -0.85 26.85
CA PHE A 261 16.33 0.37 26.05
C PHE A 261 15.58 0.26 24.72
N ILE A 262 15.75 -0.84 23.99
CA ILE A 262 15.04 -1.07 22.72
C ILE A 262 13.54 -1.12 23.02
N TYR A 263 13.09 -1.82 24.05
CA TYR A 263 11.69 -1.85 24.45
C TYR A 263 11.15 -0.43 24.72
N GLN A 264 11.91 0.43 25.41
CA GLN A 264 11.50 1.82 25.60
C GLN A 264 11.47 2.63 24.29
N LYS A 265 12.49 2.54 23.43
CA LYS A 265 12.65 3.40 22.24
C LYS A 265 11.96 2.90 20.98
N SER A 266 11.59 1.62 20.91
CA SER A 266 10.82 1.01 19.81
C SER A 266 9.30 1.21 19.95
N ASN A 267 8.88 2.08 20.88
CA ASN A 267 7.49 2.17 21.34
C ASN A 267 6.96 0.83 21.89
N LYS A 268 7.80 0.08 22.61
CA LYS A 268 7.49 -1.21 23.25
C LYS A 268 7.17 -2.33 22.27
N THR A 269 7.77 -2.35 21.07
CA THR A 269 7.56 -3.45 20.10
C THR A 269 8.47 -4.62 20.39
N LEU A 270 9.75 -4.36 20.68
CA LEU A 270 10.77 -5.41 20.76
C LEU A 270 11.12 -5.62 22.22
N GLU A 271 10.89 -6.84 22.69
CA GLU A 271 11.21 -7.25 24.04
C GLU A 271 12.61 -7.88 24.11
N ARG A 272 13.12 -8.37 22.97
CA ARG A 272 14.40 -9.08 22.84
C ARG A 272 15.12 -8.69 21.54
N PHE A 273 16.45 -8.63 21.60
CA PHE A 273 17.32 -8.35 20.47
C PHE A 273 18.58 -9.21 20.55
N HIS A 274 18.83 -9.98 19.49
CA HIS A 274 20.09 -10.69 19.31
C HIS A 274 21.01 -9.91 18.38
N ALA A 275 22.16 -9.50 18.92
CA ALA A 275 23.17 -8.74 18.20
C ALA A 275 23.88 -9.50 17.07
N TYR A 276 24.00 -10.83 17.19
CA TYR A 276 24.91 -11.67 16.40
C TYR A 276 24.26 -12.91 15.78
N SER A 277 22.93 -13.06 15.86
CA SER A 277 22.18 -14.13 15.20
C SER A 277 21.20 -13.56 14.15
N ILE A 278 21.10 -14.24 13.01
CA ILE A 278 20.08 -14.04 11.96
C ILE A 278 18.89 -15.00 12.15
N LEU A 279 19.06 -16.08 12.91
CA LEU A 279 18.04 -17.11 13.13
C LEU A 279 17.02 -16.78 14.23
N THR A 280 17.39 -16.00 15.25
CA THR A 280 16.62 -15.91 16.50
C THR A 280 16.36 -14.47 16.97
N TRP A 281 15.15 -14.27 17.49
CA TRP A 281 14.48 -12.99 17.75
C TRP A 281 14.62 -11.93 16.68
N PRO A 282 13.77 -12.04 15.64
CA PRO A 282 13.66 -10.95 14.72
C PRO A 282 12.16 -10.52 14.39
N GLU A 283 11.85 -9.20 14.37
CA GLU A 283 10.65 -8.40 13.95
C GLU A 283 9.91 -8.68 12.60
N THR A 284 8.56 -8.82 12.59
CA THR A 284 7.75 -8.68 11.35
C THR A 284 6.31 -8.16 11.57
N SER A 285 5.80 -7.29 10.68
CA SER A 285 4.41 -6.75 10.67
C SER A 285 3.52 -7.38 9.57
N CYS A 286 2.34 -7.95 9.88
CA CYS A 286 1.43 -8.57 8.88
C CYS A 286 -0.08 -8.55 9.24
N CYS A 287 -0.95 -8.96 8.29
CA CYS A 287 -2.41 -9.13 8.47
C CYS A 287 -2.92 -10.52 8.05
N VAL A 288 -4.09 -10.96 8.56
CA VAL A 288 -4.60 -12.34 8.31
C VAL A 288 -5.10 -12.54 6.87
N GLY A 289 -5.05 -13.79 6.38
CA GLY A 289 -5.35 -14.14 4.98
C GLY A 289 -6.73 -13.74 4.45
N ASP A 290 -7.75 -13.67 5.32
CA ASP A 290 -9.12 -13.24 4.98
C ASP A 290 -9.26 -11.72 4.72
N THR A 291 -8.19 -10.94 4.94
CA THR A 291 -8.20 -9.49 4.72
C THR A 291 -8.41 -9.16 3.25
N GLN A 292 -9.49 -8.44 2.94
CA GLN A 292 -9.76 -7.91 1.61
C GLN A 292 -8.86 -6.70 1.32
N ILE A 293 -8.16 -6.79 0.20
CA ILE A 293 -7.38 -5.72 -0.43
C ILE A 293 -8.00 -5.42 -1.81
N ILE A 294 -7.71 -4.25 -2.38
CA ILE A 294 -8.18 -3.88 -3.72
C ILE A 294 -7.00 -3.95 -4.68
N ILE A 295 -7.00 -4.94 -5.56
CA ILE A 295 -5.97 -5.20 -6.57
C ILE A 295 -6.55 -5.07 -7.96
N ASN A 296 -5.95 -4.25 -8.83
CA ASN A 296 -6.45 -3.93 -10.17
C ASN A 296 -7.98 -3.65 -10.15
N ASP A 297 -8.40 -2.77 -9.23
CA ASP A 297 -9.79 -2.36 -8.98
C ASP A 297 -10.77 -3.47 -8.54
N LYS A 298 -10.28 -4.66 -8.17
CA LYS A 298 -11.09 -5.78 -7.67
C LYS A 298 -10.83 -6.04 -6.18
N PRO A 299 -11.86 -6.25 -5.35
CA PRO A 299 -11.67 -6.76 -4.01
C PRO A 299 -11.21 -8.24 -4.09
N ILE A 300 -10.07 -8.55 -3.47
CA ILE A 300 -9.49 -9.90 -3.40
C ILE A 300 -8.99 -10.12 -1.96
N LYS A 301 -9.08 -11.35 -1.44
CA LYS A 301 -8.44 -11.69 -0.15
C LYS A 301 -6.92 -11.75 -0.31
N ILE A 302 -6.17 -11.12 0.59
CA ILE A 302 -4.70 -11.09 0.53
C ILE A 302 -4.09 -12.50 0.55
N GLY A 303 -4.68 -13.43 1.32
CA GLY A 303 -4.23 -14.82 1.35
C GLY A 303 -4.45 -15.53 0.01
N GLU A 304 -5.61 -15.36 -0.63
CA GLU A 304 -5.89 -15.95 -1.95
C GLU A 304 -4.96 -15.38 -3.03
N PHE A 305 -4.68 -14.07 -2.97
CA PHE A 305 -3.78 -13.41 -3.91
C PHE A 305 -2.32 -13.86 -3.74
N ILE A 306 -1.78 -13.76 -2.53
CA ILE A 306 -0.38 -14.09 -2.26
C ILE A 306 -0.10 -15.59 -2.44
N ASN A 307 -0.98 -16.48 -1.97
CA ASN A 307 -0.79 -17.92 -2.19
C ASN A 307 -0.83 -18.32 -3.67
N ARG A 308 -1.44 -17.51 -4.54
CA ARG A 308 -1.52 -17.78 -5.99
C ARG A 308 -0.32 -17.23 -6.77
N TYR A 309 0.21 -16.07 -6.38
CA TYR A 309 1.18 -15.33 -7.19
C TYR A 309 2.59 -15.21 -6.57
N ARG A 310 2.79 -15.59 -5.29
CA ARG A 310 4.11 -15.58 -4.64
C ARG A 310 5.02 -16.62 -5.30
N GLY A 311 6.25 -16.21 -5.62
CA GLY A 311 7.21 -17.03 -6.38
C GLY A 311 7.02 -17.00 -7.90
N THR A 312 6.17 -16.11 -8.44
CA THR A 312 6.01 -15.91 -9.89
C THR A 312 6.29 -14.46 -10.26
N GLU A 313 6.77 -14.16 -11.45
CA GLU A 313 6.91 -12.76 -11.90
C GLU A 313 5.55 -12.06 -12.15
N GLU A 314 4.45 -12.80 -12.18
CA GLU A 314 3.13 -12.26 -12.55
C GLU A 314 2.65 -11.16 -11.61
N TYR A 315 3.03 -11.18 -10.32
CA TYR A 315 2.56 -10.17 -9.35
C TYR A 315 2.95 -8.74 -9.73
N THR A 316 4.04 -8.57 -10.51
CA THR A 316 4.52 -7.26 -10.99
C THR A 316 3.54 -6.56 -11.94
N LYS A 317 2.62 -7.33 -12.54
CA LYS A 317 1.53 -6.86 -13.43
C LYS A 317 0.33 -6.30 -12.64
N PHE A 318 0.35 -6.38 -11.31
CA PHE A 318 -0.74 -5.97 -10.44
C PHE A 318 -0.41 -4.70 -9.65
N GLN A 319 -1.45 -3.91 -9.40
CA GLN A 319 -1.38 -2.70 -8.61
C GLN A 319 -2.39 -2.77 -7.46
N ALA A 320 -1.97 -2.35 -6.26
CA ALA A 320 -2.83 -2.25 -5.10
C ALA A 320 -3.35 -0.82 -4.89
N LEU A 321 -4.55 -0.70 -4.31
CA LEU A 321 -5.11 0.58 -3.89
C LEU A 321 -4.44 1.07 -2.60
N THR A 322 -3.92 2.30 -2.67
CA THR A 322 -3.26 2.98 -1.55
C THR A 322 -3.68 4.47 -1.49
N LEU A 323 -3.19 5.20 -0.50
CA LEU A 323 -3.49 6.61 -0.24
C LEU A 323 -2.22 7.46 -0.36
N GLY A 324 -2.15 8.32 -1.38
CA GLY A 324 -1.07 9.31 -1.55
C GLY A 324 -1.65 10.73 -1.51
N ASN A 325 -1.07 11.61 -0.67
CA ASN A 325 -1.50 13.01 -0.51
C ASN A 325 -3.02 13.20 -0.33
N GLY A 326 -3.67 12.30 0.41
CA GLY A 326 -5.12 12.32 0.66
C GLY A 326 -6.00 11.82 -0.49
N LYS A 327 -5.42 11.45 -1.64
CA LYS A 327 -6.11 10.87 -2.81
C LYS A 327 -5.83 9.37 -2.92
N ASN A 328 -6.79 8.61 -3.46
CA ASN A 328 -6.60 7.17 -3.64
C ASN A 328 -5.91 6.87 -4.98
N ILE A 329 -4.73 6.28 -4.92
CA ILE A 329 -3.87 5.95 -6.07
C ILE A 329 -3.66 4.44 -6.20
N ARG A 330 -3.09 4.01 -7.33
CA ARG A 330 -2.71 2.61 -7.59
C ARG A 330 -1.19 2.54 -7.73
N GLU A 331 -0.56 1.65 -6.98
CA GLU A 331 0.88 1.44 -7.07
C GLU A 331 1.21 -0.03 -7.31
N LYS A 332 2.30 -0.29 -8.04
CA LYS A 332 2.73 -1.65 -8.37
C LYS A 332 3.11 -2.40 -7.11
N ILE A 333 2.73 -3.68 -7.06
CA ILE A 333 3.20 -4.61 -6.05
C ILE A 333 4.62 -5.04 -6.44
N ILE A 334 5.58 -4.84 -5.54
CA ILE A 334 7.00 -5.17 -5.76
C ILE A 334 7.48 -6.36 -4.91
N ALA A 335 6.81 -6.66 -3.79
CA ALA A 335 7.02 -7.89 -3.04
C ALA A 335 5.74 -8.34 -2.33
N MET A 336 5.70 -9.63 -1.96
CA MET A 336 4.57 -10.26 -1.28
C MET A 336 5.06 -11.22 -0.19
N GLN A 337 4.46 -11.12 0.98
CA GLN A 337 4.92 -11.79 2.20
C GLN A 337 3.86 -12.76 2.73
N LYS A 338 4.33 -13.88 3.27
CA LYS A 338 3.54 -14.90 3.95
C LYS A 338 4.40 -15.49 5.07
N PHE A 339 3.91 -15.41 6.31
CA PHE A 339 4.57 -15.94 7.50
C PHE A 339 3.57 -16.74 8.33
N PRO A 340 4.01 -17.70 9.18
CA PRO A 340 3.15 -18.31 10.18
C PRO A 340 2.46 -17.26 11.04
N ALA A 341 1.20 -17.47 11.39
CA ALA A 341 0.49 -16.53 12.26
C ALA A 341 0.95 -16.65 13.72
N PRO A 342 1.21 -15.53 14.42
CA PRO A 342 1.61 -15.57 15.83
C PRO A 342 0.48 -16.07 16.75
N GLU A 343 0.82 -16.40 17.99
CA GLU A 343 -0.16 -16.78 19.02
C GLU A 343 -1.15 -15.65 19.34
N GLU A 344 -0.74 -14.39 19.25
CA GLU A 344 -1.58 -13.23 19.55
C GLU A 344 -1.79 -12.32 18.35
N LEU A 345 -3.04 -11.94 18.12
CA LEU A 345 -3.45 -11.03 17.06
C LEU A 345 -4.30 -9.90 17.65
N VAL A 346 -4.32 -8.75 16.97
CA VAL A 346 -5.18 -7.61 17.30
C VAL A 346 -6.34 -7.57 16.32
N LYS A 347 -7.54 -7.50 16.89
CA LYS A 347 -8.78 -7.21 16.16
C LYS A 347 -9.18 -5.75 16.39
N ILE A 348 -9.21 -4.98 15.30
CA ILE A 348 -9.74 -3.61 15.27
C ILE A 348 -11.12 -3.63 14.62
N LYS A 349 -12.08 -2.91 15.19
CA LYS A 349 -13.43 -2.73 14.65
C LYS A 349 -13.84 -1.27 14.72
N THR A 350 -14.46 -0.75 13.67
CA THR A 350 -14.82 0.67 13.58
C THR A 350 -16.32 0.94 13.67
N LYS A 351 -16.72 2.21 13.81
CA LYS A 351 -18.10 2.65 13.91
C LYS A 351 -18.88 2.46 12.60
N SER A 352 -18.24 2.55 11.43
CA SER A 352 -18.89 2.13 10.16
C SER A 352 -18.97 0.61 9.99
N GLY A 353 -18.37 -0.16 10.89
CA GLY A 353 -18.42 -1.62 10.91
C GLY A 353 -17.34 -2.30 10.08
N LEU A 354 -16.25 -1.59 9.75
CA LEU A 354 -15.03 -2.23 9.26
C LEU A 354 -14.42 -3.06 10.39
N GLU A 355 -13.73 -4.14 10.02
CA GLU A 355 -13.08 -5.06 10.94
C GLU A 355 -11.76 -5.50 10.33
N LEU A 356 -10.65 -5.42 11.07
CA LEU A 356 -9.32 -5.81 10.59
C LEU A 356 -8.57 -6.68 11.60
N ILE A 357 -8.02 -7.76 11.05
CA ILE A 357 -7.14 -8.83 11.52
C ILE A 357 -5.62 -8.60 11.40
N LEU A 358 -4.85 -8.19 12.42
CA LEU A 358 -3.43 -7.86 12.22
C LEU A 358 -2.51 -8.26 13.39
N THR A 359 -1.22 -8.41 13.12
CA THR A 359 -0.19 -8.61 14.16
C THR A 359 -0.10 -7.36 15.05
N ARG A 360 0.37 -7.54 16.29
CA ARG A 360 0.34 -6.50 17.34
C ARG A 360 1.09 -5.22 16.96
N ASP A 361 2.20 -5.37 16.28
CA ASP A 361 3.12 -4.33 15.82
C ASP A 361 2.68 -3.60 14.54
N HIS A 362 1.81 -4.23 13.74
CA HIS A 362 1.44 -3.75 12.40
C HIS A 362 0.74 -2.38 12.49
N LYS A 363 1.18 -1.43 11.65
CA LYS A 363 0.83 -0.01 11.76
C LYS A 363 -0.41 0.36 10.94
N VAL A 364 -1.29 1.14 11.58
CA VAL A 364 -2.53 1.71 11.03
C VAL A 364 -2.44 3.23 11.11
N SER A 365 -2.91 3.93 10.07
CA SER A 365 -2.90 5.40 10.06
C SER A 365 -4.06 5.99 10.88
N VAL A 366 -3.73 6.92 11.78
CA VAL A 366 -4.65 7.55 12.74
C VAL A 366 -4.47 9.07 12.71
N ASP A 367 -5.59 9.81 12.73
CA ASP A 367 -5.60 11.26 12.92
C ASP A 367 -5.51 11.64 14.41
N ARG A 368 -4.41 12.30 14.77
CA ARG A 368 -4.08 12.85 16.09
C ARG A 368 -3.91 14.37 16.01
N ALA A 369 -3.62 15.04 17.13
CA ALA A 369 -3.50 16.49 17.18
C ALA A 369 -2.29 16.99 16.36
N GLU A 370 -1.18 16.27 16.49
CA GLU A 370 0.08 16.42 15.77
C GLU A 370 -0.08 16.25 14.25
N GLY A 371 -0.95 15.33 13.80
CA GLY A 371 -1.24 15.10 12.39
C GLY A 371 -1.76 13.68 12.13
N ILE A 372 -1.61 13.20 10.90
CA ILE A 372 -1.83 11.80 10.54
C ILE A 372 -0.55 11.03 10.89
N VAL A 373 -0.66 10.06 11.79
CA VAL A 373 0.48 9.28 12.30
C VAL A 373 0.22 7.78 12.17
N TRP A 374 1.30 7.00 12.14
CA TRP A 374 1.25 5.55 12.15
C TRP A 374 1.21 5.02 13.59
N VAL A 375 0.12 4.36 13.97
CA VAL A 375 -0.07 3.77 15.31
C VAL A 375 -0.10 2.26 15.19
N ARG A 376 0.59 1.54 16.09
CA ARG A 376 0.54 0.08 16.14
C ARG A 376 -0.86 -0.43 16.45
N ALA A 377 -1.19 -1.62 15.95
CA ALA A 377 -2.47 -2.26 16.21
C ALA A 377 -2.78 -2.37 17.72
N ASP A 378 -1.83 -2.84 18.53
CA ASP A 378 -2.01 -3.02 19.98
C ASP A 378 -1.96 -1.71 20.80
N GLN A 379 -1.64 -0.59 20.16
CA GLN A 379 -1.70 0.75 20.76
C GLN A 379 -2.97 1.53 20.39
N ILE A 380 -3.75 1.05 19.41
CA ILE A 380 -5.03 1.65 19.04
C ILE A 380 -6.06 1.43 20.17
N ARG A 381 -6.82 2.49 20.46
CA ARG A 381 -7.82 2.53 21.55
C ARG A 381 -9.21 2.85 21.02
N GLU A 382 -10.25 2.52 21.79
CA GLU A 382 -11.60 3.02 21.47
C GLU A 382 -11.60 4.56 21.44
N GLY A 383 -12.27 5.15 20.45
CA GLY A 383 -12.32 6.60 20.24
C GLY A 383 -11.34 7.11 19.18
N ASP A 384 -10.28 6.36 18.89
CA ASP A 384 -9.29 6.71 17.86
C ASP A 384 -9.94 6.89 16.47
N ARG A 385 -9.33 7.72 15.63
CA ARG A 385 -9.82 8.04 14.28
C ARG A 385 -8.89 7.46 13.23
N VAL A 386 -9.14 6.22 12.82
CA VAL A 386 -8.39 5.59 11.73
C VAL A 386 -8.78 6.20 10.38
N LEU A 387 -7.83 6.27 9.45
CA LEU A 387 -8.11 6.66 8.08
C LEU A 387 -8.74 5.49 7.33
N ALA A 388 -9.96 5.69 6.87
CA ALA A 388 -10.76 4.69 6.18
C ALA A 388 -11.16 5.15 4.77
N LEU A 389 -11.26 4.21 3.84
CA LEU A 389 -11.62 4.43 2.44
C LEU A 389 -12.99 5.11 2.34
N LYS A 390 -13.04 6.36 1.84
CA LYS A 390 -14.28 7.13 1.64
C LYS A 390 -14.82 6.96 0.23
N ARG A 391 -13.97 7.12 -0.80
CA ARG A 391 -14.38 7.08 -2.22
C ARG A 391 -13.52 6.09 -3.02
N LEU A 392 -14.18 5.19 -3.75
CA LEU A 392 -13.57 4.18 -4.61
C LEU A 392 -13.83 4.51 -6.09
N LYS A 393 -13.01 5.38 -6.68
CA LYS A 393 -13.00 5.62 -8.14
C LYS A 393 -12.43 4.38 -8.83
N ILE A 394 -13.06 3.83 -9.86
CA ILE A 394 -12.62 2.62 -10.59
C ILE A 394 -12.74 2.86 -12.10
N ASN A 395 -11.82 2.31 -12.90
CA ASN A 395 -11.97 2.28 -14.35
C ASN A 395 -12.97 1.17 -14.75
N SER A 396 -14.26 1.48 -14.63
CA SER A 396 -15.34 0.50 -14.80
C SER A 396 -15.50 0.04 -16.24
N LYS A 397 -15.64 -1.28 -16.44
CA LYS A 397 -15.99 -1.89 -17.72
C LYS A 397 -17.20 -2.80 -17.54
N LEU A 398 -18.14 -2.72 -18.48
CA LEU A 398 -19.23 -3.69 -18.54
C LEU A 398 -18.66 -5.02 -19.09
N PRO A 399 -18.86 -6.16 -18.42
CA PRO A 399 -18.45 -7.45 -18.96
C PRO A 399 -19.24 -7.80 -20.24
N ASP A 400 -18.60 -8.52 -21.14
CA ASP A 400 -19.24 -9.06 -22.34
C ASP A 400 -20.29 -10.13 -21.94
N ILE A 401 -21.46 -10.10 -22.57
CA ILE A 401 -22.53 -11.06 -22.31
C ILE A 401 -22.10 -12.51 -22.58
N PHE A 402 -21.18 -12.73 -23.52
CA PHE A 402 -20.63 -14.04 -23.85
C PHE A 402 -19.62 -14.59 -22.81
N ASP A 403 -19.18 -13.77 -21.86
CA ASP A 403 -18.37 -14.19 -20.71
C ASP A 403 -19.23 -14.44 -19.45
N ILE A 404 -20.49 -13.98 -19.46
CA ILE A 404 -21.47 -14.21 -18.40
C ILE A 404 -22.25 -15.50 -18.65
N ILE A 405 -22.64 -15.76 -19.91
CA ILE A 405 -23.53 -16.86 -20.25
C ILE A 405 -22.76 -18.21 -20.27
N PRO A 406 -23.32 -19.29 -19.67
CA PRO A 406 -22.69 -20.60 -19.69
C PRO A 406 -22.40 -21.11 -21.11
N GLY A 407 -21.19 -21.58 -21.36
CA GLY A 407 -20.74 -22.04 -22.69
C GLY A 407 -21.57 -23.17 -23.33
N CYS A 408 -22.43 -23.85 -22.56
CA CYS A 408 -23.40 -24.83 -23.04
C CYS A 408 -24.64 -24.21 -23.74
N CYS A 409 -24.82 -22.89 -23.65
CA CYS A 409 -25.76 -22.15 -24.50
C CYS A 409 -25.28 -22.17 -25.95
N ARG A 410 -26.21 -22.00 -26.88
CA ARG A 410 -25.99 -22.23 -28.31
C ARG A 410 -26.33 -21.00 -29.14
N ILE A 411 -25.52 -20.78 -30.16
CA ILE A 411 -25.83 -19.88 -31.26
C ILE A 411 -26.59 -20.71 -32.32
N ARG A 412 -27.53 -20.07 -33.03
CA ARG A 412 -28.38 -20.70 -34.06
C ARG A 412 -28.32 -19.91 -35.36
N ASP A 413 -27.11 -19.65 -35.81
CA ASP A 413 -26.85 -18.88 -37.02
C ASP A 413 -26.26 -19.81 -38.10
N ARG A 414 -26.91 -19.89 -39.27
CA ARG A 414 -26.47 -20.79 -40.35
C ARG A 414 -25.28 -20.25 -41.12
N GLU A 415 -25.16 -18.93 -41.23
CA GLU A 415 -24.16 -18.25 -42.03
C GLU A 415 -22.82 -18.29 -41.29
N ILE A 416 -22.81 -17.88 -40.01
CA ILE A 416 -21.64 -17.98 -39.13
C ILE A 416 -21.16 -19.43 -39.01
N ILE A 417 -22.05 -20.40 -38.75
CA ILE A 417 -21.65 -21.82 -38.62
C ILE A 417 -21.20 -22.40 -39.97
N GLY A 418 -21.78 -21.95 -41.08
CA GLY A 418 -21.35 -22.31 -42.45
C GLY A 418 -19.95 -21.81 -42.76
N TYR A 419 -19.69 -20.52 -42.48
CA TYR A 419 -18.39 -19.86 -42.61
C TYR A 419 -17.31 -20.58 -41.79
N LEU A 420 -17.52 -20.77 -40.48
CA LEU A 420 -16.55 -21.47 -39.61
C LEU A 420 -16.24 -22.90 -40.11
N LYS A 421 -17.19 -23.58 -40.76
CA LYS A 421 -16.94 -24.89 -41.39
C LYS A 421 -16.18 -24.81 -42.72
N LYS A 422 -16.28 -23.69 -43.45
CA LYS A 422 -15.48 -23.44 -44.66
C LYS A 422 -14.02 -23.22 -44.24
N GLU A 423 -13.77 -22.29 -43.33
CA GLU A 423 -12.44 -22.00 -42.76
C GLU A 423 -11.75 -23.24 -42.18
N LEU A 424 -12.48 -24.08 -41.42
CA LEU A 424 -11.93 -25.35 -40.91
C LEU A 424 -11.58 -26.37 -42.01
N ARG A 425 -12.24 -26.34 -43.18
CA ARG A 425 -11.84 -27.18 -44.32
C ARG A 425 -10.61 -26.62 -45.01
N GLU A 426 -10.53 -25.30 -45.19
CA GLU A 426 -9.39 -24.65 -45.84
C GLU A 426 -8.11 -24.83 -45.00
N LYS A 427 -8.19 -24.60 -43.68
CA LYS A 427 -7.05 -24.72 -42.77
C LYS A 427 -6.56 -26.16 -42.53
N TYR A 428 -7.42 -27.17 -42.63
CA TYR A 428 -7.09 -28.56 -42.28
C TYR A 428 -7.35 -29.60 -43.39
N GLY A 429 -7.73 -29.16 -44.60
CA GLY A 429 -8.07 -29.98 -45.78
C GLY A 429 -9.42 -30.71 -45.70
N ARG A 430 -9.73 -31.37 -44.58
CA ARG A 430 -11.00 -32.09 -44.37
C ARG A 430 -11.60 -31.75 -43.00
N LEU A 431 -12.91 -31.48 -42.97
CA LEU A 431 -13.63 -31.14 -41.73
C LEU A 431 -13.52 -32.24 -40.66
N SER A 432 -13.53 -33.52 -41.04
CA SER A 432 -13.32 -34.63 -40.10
C SER A 432 -11.93 -34.63 -39.47
N LYS A 433 -10.88 -34.26 -40.22
CA LYS A 433 -9.50 -34.10 -39.73
C LYS A 433 -9.41 -32.90 -38.76
N ALA A 434 -10.07 -31.79 -39.08
CA ALA A 434 -10.18 -30.62 -38.20
C ALA A 434 -10.85 -30.97 -36.86
N LEU A 435 -12.07 -31.52 -36.92
CA LEU A 435 -12.86 -31.89 -35.74
C LEU A 435 -12.11 -32.85 -34.81
N ARG A 436 -11.44 -33.87 -35.37
CA ARG A 436 -10.61 -34.81 -34.60
C ARG A 436 -9.41 -34.11 -33.95
N LYS A 437 -8.69 -33.24 -34.66
CA LYS A 437 -7.55 -32.50 -34.10
C LYS A 437 -7.96 -31.52 -33.00
N LEU A 438 -9.15 -30.94 -33.08
CA LEU A 438 -9.69 -30.04 -32.07
C LEU A 438 -10.40 -30.75 -30.90
N SER A 439 -10.53 -32.09 -30.94
CA SER A 439 -11.33 -32.88 -29.99
C SER A 439 -12.81 -32.42 -29.90
N ILE A 440 -13.38 -31.99 -31.03
CA ILE A 440 -14.75 -31.48 -31.12
C ILE A 440 -15.67 -32.51 -31.80
N PRO A 441 -16.83 -32.87 -31.21
CA PRO A 441 -17.80 -33.73 -31.87
C PRO A 441 -18.44 -33.03 -33.08
N ASN A 442 -18.79 -33.80 -34.12
CA ASN A 442 -19.40 -33.25 -35.33
C ASN A 442 -20.70 -32.51 -35.01
N PHE A 443 -20.84 -31.30 -35.54
CA PHE A 443 -21.94 -30.38 -35.24
C PHE A 443 -22.77 -30.05 -36.48
N LYS A 444 -24.08 -29.82 -36.31
CA LYS A 444 -25.01 -29.48 -37.39
C LYS A 444 -24.83 -28.02 -37.83
N ASN A 445 -25.15 -27.70 -39.09
CA ASN A 445 -25.00 -26.35 -39.67
C ASN A 445 -25.92 -25.29 -39.02
N ASN A 446 -26.89 -25.68 -38.21
CA ASN A 446 -27.93 -24.79 -37.68
C ASN A 446 -27.79 -24.45 -36.20
N SER A 447 -26.87 -25.07 -35.45
CA SER A 447 -26.64 -24.69 -34.05
C SER A 447 -25.33 -25.23 -33.47
N LEU A 448 -24.59 -24.38 -32.77
CA LEU A 448 -23.31 -24.69 -32.13
C LEU A 448 -23.25 -24.15 -30.69
N PRO A 449 -22.72 -24.89 -29.69
CA PRO A 449 -22.46 -24.33 -28.36
C PRO A 449 -21.44 -23.20 -28.40
N ILE A 450 -21.57 -22.22 -27.50
CA ILE A 450 -20.61 -21.11 -27.36
C ILE A 450 -19.21 -21.64 -27.01
N SER A 451 -19.10 -22.63 -26.13
CA SER A 451 -17.80 -23.25 -25.80
C SER A 451 -17.13 -23.84 -27.04
N THR A 452 -17.86 -24.64 -27.83
CA THR A 452 -17.37 -25.21 -29.08
C THR A 452 -17.02 -24.14 -30.10
N MET A 453 -17.85 -23.10 -30.24
CA MET A 453 -17.59 -22.00 -31.17
C MET A 453 -16.32 -21.22 -30.79
N ARG A 454 -16.12 -20.91 -29.51
CA ARG A 454 -14.90 -20.27 -29.01
C ARG A 454 -13.67 -21.17 -29.24
N THR A 455 -13.78 -22.49 -29.04
CA THR A 455 -12.69 -23.43 -29.36
C THR A 455 -12.36 -23.45 -30.86
N VAL A 456 -13.37 -23.46 -31.74
CA VAL A 456 -13.16 -23.39 -33.20
C VAL A 456 -12.47 -22.08 -33.59
N ILE A 457 -13.02 -20.95 -33.15
CA ILE A 457 -12.53 -19.61 -33.53
C ILE A 457 -11.11 -19.40 -33.04
N ASN A 458 -10.79 -19.68 -31.77
CA ASN A 458 -9.42 -19.57 -31.24
C ASN A 458 -8.39 -20.43 -31.99
N ASN A 459 -8.82 -21.50 -32.69
CA ASN A 459 -7.95 -22.34 -33.52
C ASN A 459 -7.91 -21.93 -35.00
N LEU A 460 -8.85 -21.11 -35.46
CA LEU A 460 -8.80 -20.45 -36.77
C LEU A 460 -7.97 -19.17 -36.68
N ASP A 461 -8.37 -18.27 -35.78
CA ASP A 461 -7.75 -16.99 -35.45
C ASP A 461 -7.34 -16.96 -33.96
N SER A 462 -6.05 -16.84 -33.69
CA SER A 462 -5.52 -16.71 -32.33
C SER A 462 -5.45 -15.25 -31.84
N THR A 463 -5.70 -14.27 -32.72
CA THR A 463 -5.70 -12.84 -32.36
C THR A 463 -6.98 -12.39 -31.67
N GLY A 464 -8.08 -13.14 -31.87
CA GLY A 464 -9.39 -12.88 -31.25
C GLY A 464 -10.30 -11.96 -32.06
N ARG A 465 -9.83 -11.37 -33.17
CA ARG A 465 -10.63 -10.50 -34.05
C ARG A 465 -11.86 -11.21 -34.58
N LEU A 466 -11.72 -12.45 -35.05
CA LEU A 466 -12.84 -13.25 -35.54
C LEU A 466 -13.87 -13.55 -34.43
N TRP A 467 -13.46 -13.60 -33.16
CA TRP A 467 -14.41 -13.73 -32.06
C TRP A 467 -15.18 -12.44 -31.82
N ASP A 468 -14.52 -11.28 -31.89
CA ASP A 468 -15.19 -9.98 -31.77
C ASP A 468 -16.16 -9.71 -32.93
N GLU A 469 -15.79 -10.07 -34.17
CA GLU A 469 -16.68 -10.03 -35.35
C GLU A 469 -17.92 -10.92 -35.15
N VAL A 470 -17.73 -12.19 -34.78
CA VAL A 470 -18.83 -13.12 -34.54
C VAL A 470 -19.76 -12.64 -33.42
N LYS A 471 -19.23 -12.02 -32.35
CA LYS A 471 -20.06 -11.43 -31.30
C LYS A 471 -20.89 -10.24 -31.79
N GLY A 472 -20.41 -9.48 -32.78
CA GLY A 472 -21.13 -8.37 -33.40
C GLY A 472 -22.36 -8.84 -34.20
N GLU A 473 -22.23 -9.96 -34.93
CA GLU A 473 -23.30 -10.50 -35.78
C GLU A 473 -24.36 -11.32 -35.03
N VAL A 474 -24.00 -11.98 -33.92
CA VAL A 474 -24.93 -12.85 -33.19
C VAL A 474 -26.02 -12.03 -32.49
N LYS A 475 -27.24 -12.10 -33.01
CA LYS A 475 -28.42 -11.42 -32.43
C LYS A 475 -29.05 -12.17 -31.26
N ARG A 476 -28.94 -13.50 -31.19
CA ARG A 476 -29.66 -14.34 -30.19
C ARG A 476 -28.85 -15.52 -29.66
N VAL A 477 -28.99 -15.79 -28.36
CA VAL A 477 -28.34 -16.91 -27.65
C VAL A 477 -29.38 -17.82 -27.00
N TYR A 478 -29.27 -19.14 -27.22
CA TYR A 478 -30.32 -20.12 -26.93
C TYR A 478 -29.91 -21.18 -25.88
N LYS A 479 -30.87 -21.61 -25.04
CA LYS A 479 -30.79 -22.80 -24.19
C LYS A 479 -32.13 -23.55 -24.22
N GLY A 480 -32.18 -24.66 -24.95
CA GLY A 480 -33.44 -25.39 -25.20
C GLY A 480 -34.43 -24.53 -25.99
N TRP A 481 -35.62 -24.31 -25.43
CA TRP A 481 -36.63 -23.35 -25.92
C TRP A 481 -36.47 -21.94 -25.34
N SER A 482 -35.50 -21.71 -24.46
CA SER A 482 -35.18 -20.37 -23.97
C SER A 482 -34.20 -19.67 -24.90
N TYR A 483 -34.34 -18.36 -25.05
CA TYR A 483 -33.33 -17.51 -25.65
C TYR A 483 -33.30 -16.14 -24.98
N ILE A 484 -32.25 -15.38 -25.28
CA ILE A 484 -32.24 -13.93 -25.12
C ILE A 484 -31.97 -13.29 -26.48
N ASP A 485 -32.57 -12.13 -26.70
CA ASP A 485 -32.16 -11.22 -27.76
C ASP A 485 -31.07 -10.31 -27.21
N ILE A 486 -29.87 -10.41 -27.78
CA ILE A 486 -28.71 -9.59 -27.39
C ILE A 486 -28.50 -8.39 -28.31
N SER A 487 -29.26 -8.27 -29.41
CA SER A 487 -29.26 -7.06 -30.23
C SER A 487 -29.66 -5.80 -29.42
N ASN A 488 -30.58 -5.97 -28.46
CA ASN A 488 -31.07 -4.92 -27.57
C ASN A 488 -30.19 -4.67 -26.31
N ARG A 489 -28.94 -5.14 -26.28
CA ARG A 489 -27.99 -4.98 -25.15
C ARG A 489 -28.63 -5.30 -23.79
N ILE A 490 -28.94 -6.59 -23.56
CA ILE A 490 -29.64 -7.08 -22.36
C ILE A 490 -29.04 -6.60 -21.02
N LEU A 491 -27.73 -6.31 -20.98
CA LEU A 491 -27.03 -5.72 -19.83
C LEU A 491 -27.36 -4.22 -19.71
N ASN A 492 -28.59 -3.92 -19.29
CA ASN A 492 -29.13 -2.58 -19.14
C ASN A 492 -29.58 -2.28 -17.69
N ASN A 493 -29.97 -1.02 -17.43
CA ASN A 493 -30.37 -0.56 -16.09
C ASN A 493 -31.56 -1.36 -15.52
N ASP A 494 -32.54 -1.73 -16.34
CA ASP A 494 -33.71 -2.49 -15.88
C ASP A 494 -33.36 -3.94 -15.50
N LEU A 495 -32.41 -4.58 -16.20
CA LEU A 495 -31.86 -5.86 -15.75
C LEU A 495 -31.21 -5.73 -14.38
N PHE A 496 -30.35 -4.73 -14.16
CA PHE A 496 -29.69 -4.56 -12.87
C PHE A 496 -30.68 -4.19 -11.75
N TYR A 497 -31.75 -3.44 -12.05
CA TYR A 497 -32.86 -3.21 -11.12
C TYR A 497 -33.61 -4.51 -10.77
N ILE A 498 -33.91 -5.36 -11.76
CA ILE A 498 -34.45 -6.71 -11.54
C ILE A 498 -33.52 -7.56 -10.67
N LEU A 499 -32.20 -7.51 -10.92
CA LEU A 499 -31.21 -8.23 -10.11
C LEU A 499 -31.20 -7.71 -8.67
N GLY A 500 -31.44 -6.41 -8.43
CA GLY A 500 -31.58 -5.85 -7.07
C GLY A 500 -32.84 -6.32 -6.35
N LEU A 501 -33.97 -6.40 -7.07
CA LEU A 501 -35.21 -6.98 -6.52
C LEU A 501 -35.05 -8.48 -6.23
N LEU A 502 -34.31 -9.20 -7.07
CA LEU A 502 -33.96 -10.61 -6.83
C LEU A 502 -32.95 -10.79 -5.69
N ALA A 503 -32.08 -9.81 -5.46
CA ALA A 503 -31.14 -9.81 -4.34
C ALA A 503 -31.79 -9.42 -2.99
N SER A 504 -33.06 -9.03 -2.98
CA SER A 504 -33.84 -8.72 -1.77
C SER A 504 -34.95 -9.76 -1.56
N ASP A 505 -36.16 -9.55 -2.10
CA ASP A 505 -37.30 -10.47 -1.91
C ASP A 505 -37.37 -11.61 -2.97
N GLY A 506 -36.23 -11.89 -3.61
CA GLY A 506 -36.11 -12.91 -4.64
C GLY A 506 -35.83 -14.31 -4.10
N SER A 507 -36.23 -15.31 -4.87
CA SER A 507 -35.78 -16.70 -4.69
C SER A 507 -35.46 -17.31 -6.04
N ILE A 508 -34.23 -17.80 -6.18
CA ILE A 508 -33.72 -18.43 -7.40
C ILE A 508 -33.36 -19.88 -7.06
N CYS A 509 -34.00 -20.85 -7.71
CA CYS A 509 -33.77 -22.28 -7.47
C CYS A 509 -33.51 -23.01 -8.79
N ARG A 510 -32.43 -23.80 -8.86
CA ARG A 510 -32.17 -24.71 -9.99
C ARG A 510 -33.19 -25.86 -9.98
N ILE A 511 -33.72 -26.20 -11.15
CA ILE A 511 -34.63 -27.34 -11.37
C ILE A 511 -34.08 -28.22 -12.49
N GLY A 512 -34.00 -29.53 -12.23
CA GLY A 512 -33.57 -30.53 -13.19
C GLY A 512 -32.17 -30.28 -13.79
N LYS A 513 -31.96 -30.75 -15.03
CA LYS A 513 -30.67 -30.63 -15.75
C LYS A 513 -30.42 -29.25 -16.39
N GLY A 514 -31.01 -28.17 -15.85
CA GLY A 514 -30.68 -26.80 -16.23
C GLY A 514 -31.85 -25.88 -16.57
N GLU A 515 -32.88 -25.81 -15.71
CA GLU A 515 -33.72 -24.61 -15.60
C GLU A 515 -33.50 -23.91 -14.26
N TYR A 516 -33.86 -22.63 -14.20
CA TYR A 516 -33.92 -21.85 -12.97
C TYR A 516 -35.34 -21.36 -12.80
N LYS A 517 -35.98 -21.77 -11.70
CA LYS A 517 -37.23 -21.20 -11.23
C LYS A 517 -36.91 -19.95 -10.42
N ILE A 518 -37.56 -18.85 -10.79
CA ILE A 518 -37.33 -17.53 -10.24
C ILE A 518 -38.66 -17.01 -9.70
N ASN A 519 -38.66 -16.59 -8.45
CA ASN A 519 -39.78 -16.02 -7.73
C ASN A 519 -39.37 -14.64 -7.18
N PHE A 520 -40.25 -13.65 -7.26
CA PHE A 520 -40.17 -12.39 -6.53
C PHE A 520 -41.47 -12.22 -5.75
N ILE A 521 -41.39 -12.11 -4.43
CA ILE A 521 -42.56 -12.15 -3.54
C ILE A 521 -42.59 -10.89 -2.69
N ASN A 522 -43.55 -10.00 -2.95
CA ASN A 522 -43.65 -8.76 -2.17
C ASN A 522 -45.13 -8.43 -1.85
N THR A 523 -45.36 -7.65 -0.79
CA THR A 523 -46.70 -7.16 -0.41
C THR A 523 -47.17 -5.94 -1.22
N GLU A 524 -46.25 -5.20 -1.84
CA GLU A 524 -46.54 -4.03 -2.66
C GLU A 524 -46.85 -4.43 -4.11
N LYS A 525 -48.15 -4.45 -4.45
CA LYS A 525 -48.65 -4.82 -5.79
C LYS A 525 -47.98 -4.01 -6.90
N THR A 526 -47.74 -2.72 -6.66
CA THR A 526 -47.13 -1.81 -7.64
C THR A 526 -45.74 -2.28 -8.06
N LEU A 527 -44.93 -2.67 -7.09
CA LEU A 527 -43.56 -3.15 -7.31
C LEU A 527 -43.55 -4.49 -8.08
N VAL A 528 -44.49 -5.37 -7.77
CA VAL A 528 -44.63 -6.66 -8.46
C VAL A 528 -45.11 -6.49 -9.90
N SER A 529 -45.99 -5.51 -10.18
CA SER A 529 -46.37 -5.12 -11.54
C SER A 529 -45.18 -4.55 -12.34
N VAL A 530 -44.37 -3.68 -11.73
CA VAL A 530 -43.14 -3.15 -12.35
C VAL A 530 -42.18 -4.29 -12.67
N TYR A 531 -41.89 -5.17 -11.70
CA TYR A 531 -41.03 -6.33 -11.90
C TYR A 531 -41.50 -7.24 -13.04
N LYS A 532 -42.81 -7.52 -13.13
CA LYS A 532 -43.40 -8.28 -14.24
C LYS A 532 -43.19 -7.57 -15.59
N SER A 533 -43.49 -6.28 -15.68
CA SER A 533 -43.35 -5.49 -16.92
C SER A 533 -41.91 -5.51 -17.43
N LEU A 534 -40.94 -5.22 -16.56
CA LEU A 534 -39.52 -5.25 -16.93
C LEU A 534 -39.06 -6.64 -17.39
N LEU A 535 -39.49 -7.71 -16.71
CA LEU A 535 -39.18 -9.07 -17.13
C LEU A 535 -39.75 -9.41 -18.51
N GLN A 536 -40.99 -8.99 -18.80
CA GLN A 536 -41.61 -9.22 -20.11
C GLN A 536 -40.91 -8.41 -21.20
N ASN A 537 -40.42 -7.21 -20.91
CA ASN A 537 -39.65 -6.41 -21.88
C ASN A 537 -38.28 -7.04 -22.18
N LEU A 538 -37.58 -7.57 -21.17
CA LEU A 538 -36.27 -8.22 -21.36
C LEU A 538 -36.37 -9.65 -21.91
N PHE A 539 -37.49 -10.33 -21.70
CA PHE A 539 -37.71 -11.73 -22.08
C PHE A 539 -39.16 -11.95 -22.59
N PRO A 540 -39.55 -11.41 -23.76
CA PRO A 540 -40.93 -11.40 -24.23
C PRO A 540 -41.56 -12.80 -24.37
N ASP A 541 -40.78 -13.82 -24.76
CA ASP A 541 -41.23 -15.20 -24.92
C ASP A 541 -41.30 -15.98 -23.58
N ARG A 542 -41.08 -15.33 -22.43
CA ARG A 542 -41.25 -15.95 -21.11
C ARG A 542 -42.64 -15.67 -20.57
N ASN A 543 -43.37 -16.74 -20.24
CA ASN A 543 -44.59 -16.61 -19.46
C ASN A 543 -44.23 -16.17 -18.02
N VAL A 544 -44.63 -14.93 -17.66
CA VAL A 544 -44.43 -14.34 -16.33
C VAL A 544 -45.77 -14.28 -15.62
N LYS A 545 -45.96 -15.14 -14.62
CA LYS A 545 -47.22 -15.34 -13.92
C LYS A 545 -47.19 -14.67 -12.56
N ILE A 546 -48.30 -14.05 -12.15
CA ILE A 546 -48.52 -13.56 -10.79
C ILE A 546 -49.58 -14.45 -10.15
N ARG A 547 -49.36 -14.89 -8.91
CA ARG A 547 -50.38 -15.54 -8.08
C ARG A 547 -50.48 -14.85 -6.72
N LEU A 548 -51.67 -14.88 -6.14
CA LEU A 548 -51.88 -14.46 -4.76
C LEU A 548 -51.46 -15.59 -3.83
N LYS A 549 -50.62 -15.28 -2.83
CA LYS A 549 -50.47 -16.14 -1.65
C LYS A 549 -51.41 -15.64 -0.57
N GLY A 550 -52.43 -16.45 -0.28
CA GLY A 550 -53.38 -16.22 0.81
C GLY A 550 -52.71 -16.30 2.18
N SER A 551 -53.46 -15.94 3.22
CA SER A 551 -52.98 -15.89 4.62
C SER A 551 -52.92 -17.28 5.27
N SER A 552 -52.06 -18.15 4.72
CA SER A 552 -51.69 -19.42 5.33
C SER A 552 -51.19 -19.20 6.76
N ALA A 553 -51.69 -20.00 7.71
CA ALA A 553 -51.13 -20.02 9.06
C ALA A 553 -49.78 -20.77 9.01
N SER A 554 -48.70 -20.04 9.25
CA SER A 554 -47.33 -20.57 9.22
C SER A 554 -46.79 -20.69 10.64
N PHE A 555 -46.04 -21.75 10.94
CA PHE A 555 -45.37 -21.90 12.24
C PHE A 555 -43.94 -21.34 12.17
N ILE A 556 -43.65 -20.33 12.97
CA ILE A 556 -42.30 -19.76 13.11
C ILE A 556 -41.88 -19.90 14.57
N LYS A 557 -40.85 -20.70 14.83
CA LYS A 557 -40.38 -21.06 16.19
C LYS A 557 -41.52 -21.53 17.10
N GLY A 558 -42.32 -22.48 16.63
CA GLY A 558 -43.50 -23.03 17.35
C GLY A 558 -44.71 -22.10 17.41
N ARG A 559 -44.59 -20.81 17.11
CA ARG A 559 -45.73 -19.86 17.14
C ARG A 559 -46.49 -19.91 15.82
N ARG A 560 -47.82 -20.11 15.88
CA ARG A 560 -48.73 -19.99 14.73
C ARG A 560 -48.90 -18.51 14.36
N ILE A 561 -48.41 -18.12 13.19
CA ILE A 561 -48.49 -16.76 12.65
C ILE A 561 -49.43 -16.76 11.45
N LYS A 562 -50.49 -15.96 11.52
CA LYS A 562 -51.39 -15.69 10.39
C LYS A 562 -50.93 -14.41 9.68
N ALA A 563 -50.65 -14.49 8.38
CA ALA A 563 -50.21 -13.31 7.62
C ALA A 563 -51.32 -12.24 7.60
N LYS A 564 -50.99 -11.00 8.02
CA LYS A 564 -51.93 -9.86 8.07
C LYS A 564 -52.10 -9.15 6.72
N LYS A 565 -51.24 -9.41 5.73
CA LYS A 565 -51.26 -8.80 4.40
C LYS A 565 -51.23 -9.89 3.33
N ILE A 566 -51.88 -9.62 2.20
CA ILE A 566 -51.78 -10.44 0.98
C ILE A 566 -50.37 -10.27 0.40
N CYS A 567 -49.78 -11.36 -0.08
CA CYS A 567 -48.50 -11.32 -0.79
C CYS A 567 -48.72 -11.70 -2.27
N TYR A 568 -48.05 -10.98 -3.17
CA TYR A 568 -48.06 -11.27 -4.60
C TYR A 568 -46.76 -11.99 -4.96
N ASP A 569 -46.89 -13.20 -5.51
CA ASP A 569 -45.77 -14.05 -5.93
C ASP A 569 -45.70 -14.03 -7.46
N CYS A 570 -44.75 -13.27 -8.00
CA CYS A 570 -44.45 -13.21 -9.43
C CYS A 570 -43.35 -14.21 -9.76
N TYR A 571 -43.60 -15.10 -10.72
CA TYR A 571 -42.71 -16.22 -11.00
C TYR A 571 -42.58 -16.56 -12.48
N THR A 572 -41.40 -17.08 -12.84
CA THR A 572 -41.08 -17.56 -14.18
C THR A 572 -39.96 -18.61 -14.13
N ASN A 573 -39.84 -19.41 -15.19
CA ASN A 573 -38.68 -20.28 -15.40
C ASN A 573 -37.79 -19.66 -16.49
N ASN A 574 -36.59 -19.23 -16.11
CA ASN A 574 -35.66 -18.55 -17.00
C ASN A 574 -34.20 -18.92 -16.67
N PHE A 575 -33.61 -19.82 -17.47
CA PHE A 575 -32.23 -20.25 -17.29
C PHE A 575 -31.22 -19.11 -17.38
N ILE A 576 -31.42 -18.18 -18.32
CA ILE A 576 -30.42 -17.17 -18.65
C ILE A 576 -30.40 -16.08 -17.59
N LEU A 577 -31.57 -15.63 -17.12
CA LEU A 577 -31.65 -14.74 -15.95
C LEU A 577 -31.04 -15.38 -14.69
N GLY A 578 -31.32 -16.66 -14.46
CA GLY A 578 -30.73 -17.40 -13.33
C GLY A 578 -29.21 -17.48 -13.40
N ALA A 579 -28.65 -17.74 -14.59
CA ALA A 579 -27.21 -17.76 -14.81
C ALA A 579 -26.54 -16.38 -14.69
N ILE A 580 -27.21 -15.31 -15.14
CA ILE A 580 -26.73 -13.93 -14.96
C ILE A 580 -26.70 -13.55 -13.47
N ALA A 581 -27.76 -13.89 -12.72
CA ALA A 581 -27.82 -13.63 -11.28
C ALA A 581 -26.72 -14.39 -10.51
N ASP A 582 -26.53 -15.67 -10.84
CA ASP A 582 -25.44 -16.52 -10.31
C ASP A 582 -24.06 -15.95 -10.64
N TYR A 583 -23.84 -15.49 -11.88
CA TYR A 583 -22.59 -14.86 -12.31
C TYR A 583 -22.25 -13.63 -11.48
N PHE A 584 -23.22 -12.74 -11.21
CA PHE A 584 -23.03 -11.56 -10.37
C PHE A 584 -23.10 -11.86 -8.85
N GLY A 585 -23.22 -13.13 -8.46
CA GLY A 585 -23.11 -13.60 -7.08
C GLY A 585 -24.35 -13.36 -6.22
N ILE A 586 -25.54 -13.33 -6.84
CA ILE A 586 -26.82 -13.41 -6.14
C ILE A 586 -27.09 -14.87 -5.77
N LYS A 587 -27.52 -15.11 -4.53
CA LYS A 587 -27.70 -16.44 -3.96
C LYS A 587 -28.67 -17.33 -4.77
N VAL A 588 -28.15 -18.44 -5.28
CA VAL A 588 -28.92 -19.50 -5.94
C VAL A 588 -29.13 -20.69 -4.99
N GLY A 589 -30.38 -20.95 -4.63
CA GLY A 589 -30.79 -22.02 -3.73
C GLY A 589 -30.39 -21.81 -2.26
N LEU A 590 -30.86 -22.70 -1.39
CA LEU A 590 -30.64 -22.57 0.06
C LEU A 590 -29.16 -22.67 0.47
N LYS A 591 -28.37 -23.48 -0.26
CA LYS A 591 -26.92 -23.66 -0.04
C LYS A 591 -26.02 -22.72 -0.87
N GLY A 592 -26.61 -21.80 -1.65
CA GLY A 592 -25.85 -20.85 -2.46
C GLY A 592 -25.12 -19.83 -1.59
N LYS A 593 -23.90 -19.45 -2.00
CA LYS A 593 -23.14 -18.35 -1.40
C LYS A 593 -23.45 -17.03 -2.11
N TRP A 594 -23.38 -15.93 -1.39
CA TRP A 594 -23.40 -14.59 -1.98
C TRP A 594 -21.98 -14.13 -2.31
N ASN A 595 -21.77 -13.44 -3.43
CA ASN A 595 -20.53 -12.70 -3.70
C ASN A 595 -20.76 -11.56 -4.71
N LEU A 596 -21.16 -10.39 -4.20
CA LEU A 596 -21.40 -9.21 -5.04
C LEU A 596 -20.10 -8.50 -5.49
N GLY A 597 -18.91 -9.06 -5.22
CA GLY A 597 -17.62 -8.42 -5.52
C GLY A 597 -17.42 -8.09 -7.00
N LYS A 598 -17.99 -8.88 -7.92
CA LYS A 598 -17.98 -8.57 -9.36
C LYS A 598 -18.76 -7.30 -9.71
N MET A 599 -19.78 -6.94 -8.94
CA MET A 599 -20.58 -5.73 -9.20
C MET A 599 -19.78 -4.44 -8.95
N VAL A 600 -18.71 -4.49 -8.14
CA VAL A 600 -17.87 -3.32 -7.80
C VAL A 600 -17.21 -2.69 -9.03
N ASN A 601 -16.99 -3.47 -10.09
CA ASN A 601 -16.36 -3.02 -11.34
C ASN A 601 -17.35 -2.53 -12.41
N LEU A 602 -18.66 -2.60 -12.15
CA LEU A 602 -19.67 -2.14 -13.11
C LEU A 602 -19.64 -0.60 -13.28
N PRO A 603 -20.05 -0.09 -14.45
CA PRO A 603 -20.40 1.32 -14.62
C PRO A 603 -21.49 1.76 -13.63
N GLU A 604 -21.41 3.01 -13.21
CA GLU A 604 -22.11 3.48 -12.01
C GLU A 604 -23.63 3.43 -12.12
N ASN A 605 -24.19 3.73 -13.30
CA ASN A 605 -25.62 3.63 -13.59
C ASN A 605 -26.21 2.22 -13.35
N PHE A 606 -25.41 1.16 -13.54
CA PHE A 606 -25.86 -0.21 -13.26
C PHE A 606 -25.82 -0.51 -11.77
N ILE A 607 -24.84 0.04 -11.05
CA ILE A 607 -24.76 -0.05 -9.59
C ILE A 607 -25.92 0.71 -8.94
N THR A 608 -26.25 1.93 -9.40
CA THR A 608 -27.40 2.69 -8.87
C THR A 608 -28.72 1.95 -9.11
N SER A 609 -28.89 1.36 -10.30
CA SER A 609 -30.08 0.57 -10.63
C SER A 609 -30.20 -0.67 -9.75
N PHE A 610 -29.11 -1.39 -9.51
CA PHE A 610 -29.07 -2.53 -8.59
C PHE A 610 -29.38 -2.15 -7.13
N LEU A 611 -28.76 -1.08 -6.64
CA LEU A 611 -29.01 -0.57 -5.29
C LEU A 611 -30.47 -0.08 -5.12
N ALA A 612 -31.05 0.51 -6.16
CA ALA A 612 -32.47 0.88 -6.18
C ALA A 612 -33.39 -0.35 -6.07
N GLY A 613 -33.07 -1.44 -6.77
CA GLY A 613 -33.82 -2.70 -6.68
C GLY A 613 -33.78 -3.30 -5.27
N ILE A 614 -32.60 -3.37 -4.63
CA ILE A 614 -32.50 -3.82 -3.22
C ILE A 614 -33.29 -2.88 -2.30
N PHE A 615 -33.17 -1.57 -2.51
CA PHE A 615 -33.84 -0.59 -1.68
C PHE A 615 -35.37 -0.64 -1.80
N ASP A 616 -35.91 -0.86 -3.00
CA ASP A 616 -37.34 -0.97 -3.26
C ASP A 616 -37.94 -2.28 -2.75
N GLY A 617 -37.19 -3.39 -2.73
CA GLY A 617 -37.58 -4.66 -2.09
C GLY A 617 -37.51 -4.59 -0.55
N ASP A 618 -36.50 -5.23 0.05
CA ASP A 618 -36.32 -5.35 1.52
C ASP A 618 -35.65 -4.12 2.18
N GLY A 619 -35.21 -3.15 1.38
CA GLY A 619 -34.74 -1.87 1.92
C GLY A 619 -35.80 -1.13 2.75
N SER A 620 -35.37 -0.30 3.69
CA SER A 620 -36.25 0.46 4.57
C SER A 620 -35.81 1.91 4.68
N ILE A 621 -36.77 2.82 4.86
CA ILE A 621 -36.55 4.25 5.12
C ILE A 621 -37.50 4.71 6.23
N ARG A 622 -37.02 5.55 7.15
CA ARG A 622 -37.75 6.04 8.30
C ARG A 622 -37.35 7.47 8.62
N LEU A 623 -38.33 8.27 9.03
CA LEU A 623 -38.16 9.59 9.59
C LEU A 623 -38.75 9.56 11.01
N ARG A 624 -37.97 9.98 12.01
CA ARG A 624 -38.38 10.04 13.42
C ARG A 624 -38.11 11.43 13.98
N LYS A 625 -38.92 11.90 14.94
CA LYS A 625 -38.55 13.05 15.77
C LYS A 625 -37.83 12.55 17.03
N TYR A 626 -36.72 13.18 17.40
CA TYR A 626 -36.03 12.92 18.66
C TYR A 626 -36.30 14.08 19.63
N GLY A 627 -37.12 13.81 20.66
CA GLY A 627 -37.76 14.85 21.46
C GLY A 627 -38.65 15.76 20.59
N SER A 628 -38.81 17.01 21.02
CA SER A 628 -39.54 18.05 20.27
C SER A 628 -38.69 18.81 19.26
N ARG A 629 -37.37 18.57 19.18
CA ARG A 629 -36.40 19.52 18.58
C ARG A 629 -35.76 19.11 17.25
N TRP A 630 -35.58 17.82 16.94
CA TRP A 630 -34.75 17.42 15.77
C TRP A 630 -35.32 16.23 14.98
N ASN A 631 -35.13 16.24 13.66
CA ASN A 631 -35.59 15.21 12.72
C ASN A 631 -34.46 14.21 12.39
N VAL A 632 -34.62 12.95 12.81
CA VAL A 632 -33.67 11.85 12.55
C VAL A 632 -34.15 11.02 11.36
N ALA A 633 -33.40 11.08 10.26
CA ALA A 633 -33.66 10.30 9.06
C ALA A 633 -32.69 9.10 8.96
N GLU A 634 -33.23 7.89 8.78
CA GLU A 634 -32.46 6.67 8.58
C GLU A 634 -32.99 5.85 7.40
N ALA A 635 -32.10 5.22 6.64
CA ALA A 635 -32.44 4.11 5.76
C ALA A 635 -31.49 2.96 5.96
N TYR A 636 -31.88 1.75 5.55
CA TYR A 636 -30.96 0.61 5.51
C TYR A 636 -31.28 -0.35 4.39
N LEU A 637 -30.23 -0.97 3.86
CA LEU A 637 -30.30 -2.14 2.98
C LEU A 637 -30.07 -3.39 3.84
N CYS A 638 -30.84 -4.45 3.60
CA CYS A 638 -30.75 -5.72 4.31
C CYS A 638 -30.12 -6.80 3.42
N ILE A 639 -29.29 -7.67 4.00
CA ILE A 639 -28.81 -8.90 3.35
C ILE A 639 -28.43 -9.94 4.40
N GLU A 640 -28.60 -11.23 4.09
CA GLU A 640 -28.32 -12.32 5.05
C GLU A 640 -26.83 -12.55 5.31
N ASP A 641 -25.97 -12.19 4.35
CA ASP A 641 -24.56 -12.57 4.32
C ASP A 641 -23.60 -11.41 4.62
N ARG A 642 -22.54 -11.69 5.39
CA ARG A 642 -21.58 -10.67 5.85
C ARG A 642 -20.69 -10.16 4.71
N GLU A 643 -20.22 -11.05 3.84
CA GLU A 643 -19.33 -10.71 2.73
C GLU A 643 -20.12 -9.90 1.68
N ALA A 644 -21.35 -10.30 1.41
CA ALA A 644 -22.28 -9.55 0.58
C ALA A 644 -22.56 -8.14 1.15
N ALA A 645 -22.74 -8.01 2.47
CA ALA A 645 -22.94 -6.71 3.12
C ALA A 645 -21.70 -5.79 3.02
N ILE A 646 -20.49 -6.35 3.10
CA ILE A 646 -19.23 -5.61 2.86
C ILE A 646 -19.14 -5.19 1.39
N HIS A 647 -19.50 -6.06 0.45
CA HIS A 647 -19.58 -5.69 -0.96
C HIS A 647 -20.62 -4.58 -1.21
N LEU A 648 -21.78 -4.59 -0.55
CA LEU A 648 -22.74 -3.45 -0.60
C LEU A 648 -22.13 -2.15 -0.06
N GLN A 649 -21.32 -2.19 1.01
CA GLN A 649 -20.56 -1.01 1.46
C GLN A 649 -19.55 -0.53 0.40
N LEU A 650 -18.87 -1.44 -0.31
CA LEU A 650 -17.96 -1.08 -1.41
C LEU A 650 -18.70 -0.47 -2.61
N LEU A 651 -19.90 -0.96 -2.95
CA LEU A 651 -20.77 -0.35 -3.97
C LEU A 651 -21.16 1.09 -3.60
N LEU A 652 -21.50 1.34 -2.33
CA LEU A 652 -21.79 2.71 -1.84
C LEU A 652 -20.54 3.61 -1.86
N LYS A 653 -19.35 3.06 -1.55
CA LYS A 653 -18.07 3.79 -1.61
C LYS A 653 -17.69 4.23 -3.03
N ARG A 654 -18.21 3.61 -4.11
CA ARG A 654 -18.06 4.13 -5.49
C ARG A 654 -18.49 5.60 -5.56
N PHE A 655 -19.61 5.92 -4.93
CA PHE A 655 -20.23 7.25 -4.89
C PHE A 655 -19.72 8.14 -3.74
N GLY A 656 -18.75 7.66 -2.95
CA GLY A 656 -18.33 8.34 -1.72
C GLY A 656 -19.32 8.24 -0.56
N ILE A 657 -20.33 7.36 -0.65
CA ILE A 657 -21.38 7.17 0.35
C ILE A 657 -20.90 6.16 1.41
N ILE A 658 -20.99 6.53 2.68
CA ILE A 658 -20.56 5.68 3.80
C ILE A 658 -21.78 5.01 4.42
N GLY A 659 -21.95 3.72 4.10
CA GLY A 659 -22.89 2.83 4.79
C GLY A 659 -22.29 2.27 6.09
N TYR A 660 -23.12 2.08 7.10
CA TYR A 660 -22.75 1.60 8.43
C TYR A 660 -23.24 0.16 8.63
N LEU A 661 -22.33 -0.81 8.72
CA LEU A 661 -22.66 -2.22 8.85
C LEU A 661 -23.08 -2.57 10.29
N LYS A 662 -24.32 -3.04 10.47
CA LYS A 662 -24.88 -3.49 11.75
C LYS A 662 -25.47 -4.90 11.61
N LYS A 663 -25.00 -5.85 12.42
CA LYS A 663 -25.64 -7.18 12.54
C LYS A 663 -26.94 -7.05 13.35
N SER A 664 -28.02 -7.67 12.89
CA SER A 664 -29.37 -7.55 13.43
C SER A 664 -30.06 -8.92 13.43
N GLY A 665 -29.65 -9.80 14.33
CA GLY A 665 -30.07 -11.20 14.32
C GLY A 665 -29.33 -11.99 13.24
N SER A 666 -30.08 -12.63 12.33
CA SER A 666 -29.56 -13.39 11.19
C SER A 666 -29.22 -12.54 9.95
N ILE A 667 -29.54 -11.24 9.96
CA ILE A 667 -29.28 -10.34 8.82
C ILE A 667 -28.25 -9.26 9.18
N TYR A 668 -27.59 -8.76 8.15
CA TYR A 668 -26.75 -7.56 8.18
C TYR A 668 -27.51 -6.39 7.56
N LYS A 669 -27.44 -5.24 8.22
CA LYS A 669 -28.02 -3.98 7.75
C LYS A 669 -26.89 -3.02 7.39
N VAL A 670 -26.88 -2.54 6.16
CA VAL A 670 -26.03 -1.43 5.73
C VAL A 670 -26.85 -0.16 5.87
N VAL A 671 -26.60 0.59 6.95
CA VAL A 671 -27.43 1.72 7.38
C VAL A 671 -26.87 3.04 6.87
N LEU A 672 -27.74 3.95 6.48
CA LEU A 672 -27.46 5.28 5.95
C LEU A 672 -28.12 6.35 6.83
N TYR A 673 -27.36 7.41 7.09
CA TYR A 673 -27.73 8.54 7.95
C TYR A 673 -27.27 9.85 7.31
N GLY A 674 -27.94 10.96 7.64
CA GLY A 674 -27.51 12.32 7.28
C GLY A 674 -27.18 12.49 5.79
N LYS A 675 -26.08 13.19 5.47
CA LYS A 675 -25.66 13.40 4.08
C LYS A 675 -25.45 12.11 3.27
N ASN A 676 -25.09 10.99 3.90
CA ASN A 676 -24.97 9.70 3.19
C ASN A 676 -26.33 9.15 2.74
N LEU A 677 -27.39 9.42 3.52
CA LEU A 677 -28.76 9.10 3.13
C LEU A 677 -29.22 10.02 2.00
N ILE A 678 -28.97 11.33 2.10
CA ILE A 678 -29.42 12.29 1.08
C ILE A 678 -28.75 12.03 -0.28
N ASP A 679 -27.43 11.86 -0.29
CA ASP A 679 -26.68 11.49 -1.50
C ASP A 679 -27.24 10.19 -2.12
N PHE A 680 -27.55 9.18 -1.30
CA PHE A 680 -28.15 7.92 -1.75
C PHE A 680 -29.54 8.11 -2.36
N LEU A 681 -30.44 8.82 -1.68
CA LEU A 681 -31.80 9.07 -2.18
C LEU A 681 -31.84 9.95 -3.44
N ASN A 682 -30.81 10.77 -3.67
CA ASN A 682 -30.63 11.52 -4.91
C ASN A 682 -30.05 10.67 -6.04
N LEU A 683 -29.29 9.63 -5.70
CA LEU A 683 -28.61 8.74 -6.63
C LEU A 683 -29.52 7.64 -7.21
N ILE A 684 -30.46 7.10 -6.41
CA ILE A 684 -31.26 5.93 -6.81
C ILE A 684 -32.69 6.26 -7.31
N PRO A 685 -33.17 5.65 -8.41
CA PRO A 685 -34.55 5.77 -8.87
C PRO A 685 -35.51 4.91 -8.02
N ILE A 686 -36.14 5.51 -7.00
CA ILE A 686 -37.10 4.84 -6.10
C ILE A 686 -38.44 4.62 -6.82
N ARG A 687 -38.85 3.36 -7.00
CA ARG A 687 -40.13 2.98 -7.62
C ARG A 687 -41.19 2.52 -6.59
N HIS A 688 -40.81 2.17 -5.35
CA HIS A 688 -41.76 1.80 -4.31
C HIS A 688 -42.54 3.03 -3.79
N PRO A 689 -43.90 3.08 -3.88
CA PRO A 689 -44.68 4.30 -3.62
C PRO A 689 -44.45 4.92 -2.23
N GLN A 690 -44.57 4.12 -1.16
CA GLN A 690 -44.38 4.62 0.21
C GLN A 690 -42.95 5.12 0.49
N LYS A 691 -41.92 4.42 -0.02
CA LYS A 691 -40.51 4.81 0.13
C LYS A 691 -40.24 6.13 -0.61
N LYS A 692 -40.86 6.35 -1.77
CA LYS A 692 -40.78 7.60 -2.54
C LYS A 692 -41.37 8.80 -1.77
N ILE A 693 -42.54 8.63 -1.14
CA ILE A 693 -43.17 9.68 -0.30
C ILE A 693 -42.25 10.07 0.87
N VAL A 694 -41.75 9.08 1.63
CA VAL A 694 -40.86 9.34 2.78
C VAL A 694 -39.53 9.93 2.34
N SER A 695 -38.98 9.49 1.20
CA SER A 695 -37.78 10.06 0.59
C SER A 695 -37.95 11.55 0.25
N ASN A 696 -39.05 11.93 -0.40
CA ASN A 696 -39.30 13.33 -0.77
C ASN A 696 -39.34 14.23 0.48
N LYS A 697 -40.05 13.81 1.53
CA LYS A 697 -40.10 14.54 2.80
C LYS A 697 -38.72 14.66 3.49
N ILE A 698 -37.88 13.64 3.37
CA ILE A 698 -36.50 13.70 3.89
C ILE A 698 -35.62 14.66 3.07
N LYS A 699 -35.79 14.73 1.74
CA LYS A 699 -35.06 15.69 0.89
C LYS A 699 -35.45 17.13 1.22
N GLU A 700 -36.75 17.39 1.38
CA GLU A 700 -37.30 18.69 1.79
C GLU A 700 -36.73 19.18 3.13
N LEU A 701 -36.74 18.34 4.16
CA LEU A 701 -36.11 18.65 5.46
C LEU A 701 -34.59 18.84 5.37
N SER A 702 -33.92 18.18 4.41
CA SER A 702 -32.49 18.37 4.18
C SER A 702 -32.15 19.75 3.62
N SER A 703 -32.99 20.32 2.75
CA SER A 703 -32.81 21.69 2.23
C SER A 703 -32.89 22.74 3.35
N LEU A 704 -33.65 22.45 4.42
CA LEU A 704 -33.78 23.29 5.60
C LEU A 704 -32.66 23.09 6.64
N GLN A 705 -31.65 22.26 6.33
CA GLN A 705 -30.55 21.87 7.24
C GLN A 705 -30.98 21.16 8.54
N GLU A 706 -32.21 20.64 8.64
CA GLU A 706 -32.77 20.03 9.86
C GLU A 706 -32.38 18.55 10.10
N ILE A 707 -31.29 18.06 9.50
CA ILE A 707 -30.91 16.63 9.53
C ILE A 707 -29.53 16.41 10.15
N ASP A 708 -29.40 15.31 10.89
CA ASP A 708 -28.17 14.87 11.57
C ASP A 708 -26.91 14.87 10.69
N LYS A 709 -25.83 15.42 11.24
CA LYS A 709 -24.48 15.38 10.67
C LYS A 709 -23.79 14.04 10.96
N THR A 710 -22.92 13.59 10.04
CA THR A 710 -22.26 12.28 10.11
C THR A 710 -20.74 12.37 10.21
N GLN A 711 -20.09 11.24 10.52
CA GLN A 711 -18.62 11.14 10.54
C GLN A 711 -17.94 11.57 9.22
N ARG A 712 -18.65 11.44 8.08
CA ARG A 712 -18.14 11.84 6.77
C ARG A 712 -17.77 13.32 6.71
N GLU A 713 -18.44 14.13 7.51
CA GLU A 713 -18.32 15.58 7.57
C GLU A 713 -17.33 16.04 8.64
N VAL A 714 -16.81 15.12 9.46
CA VAL A 714 -15.72 15.43 10.42
C VAL A 714 -14.39 15.42 9.67
N LEU A 715 -13.56 16.42 9.90
CA LEU A 715 -12.26 16.56 9.24
C LEU A 715 -11.06 16.41 10.21
N PRO A 716 -9.84 16.17 9.68
CA PRO A 716 -8.60 16.13 10.46
C PRO A 716 -8.37 17.36 11.34
N PHE A 717 -7.63 17.16 12.44
CA PHE A 717 -7.26 18.26 13.34
C PHE A 717 -6.44 19.35 12.66
N ARG A 718 -5.54 19.01 11.71
CA ARG A 718 -4.76 19.97 10.92
C ARG A 718 -5.65 21.01 10.23
N ILE A 719 -6.79 20.60 9.66
CA ILE A 719 -7.71 21.53 8.99
C ILE A 719 -8.30 22.52 10.00
N GLY A 720 -8.54 22.08 11.24
CA GLY A 720 -9.00 22.97 12.31
C GLY A 720 -7.96 24.02 12.68
N ARG A 721 -6.70 23.61 12.85
CA ARG A 721 -5.59 24.53 13.15
C ARG A 721 -5.44 25.60 12.08
N LEU A 722 -5.39 25.20 10.80
CA LEU A 722 -5.34 26.13 9.66
C LEU A 722 -6.52 27.12 9.68
N LEU A 723 -7.75 26.63 9.91
CA LEU A 723 -8.92 27.51 10.05
C LEU A 723 -8.83 28.51 11.21
N ALA A 724 -8.07 28.21 12.26
CA ALA A 724 -7.85 29.12 13.39
C ALA A 724 -6.66 30.08 13.18
N GLU A 725 -5.94 29.92 12.07
CA GLU A 725 -4.78 30.72 11.67
C GLU A 725 -5.08 31.64 10.47
N ILE A 726 -6.09 31.32 9.66
CA ILE A 726 -6.57 32.17 8.55
C ILE A 726 -7.20 33.47 9.08
N SER A 727 -6.56 34.61 8.77
CA SER A 727 -7.06 35.96 9.08
C SER A 727 -8.44 36.22 8.49
N GLY A 728 -9.39 36.63 9.35
CA GLY A 728 -10.79 36.88 9.01
C GLY A 728 -11.75 35.77 9.49
N SER A 729 -11.23 34.61 9.90
CA SER A 729 -12.05 33.47 10.38
C SER A 729 -12.81 33.80 11.68
N GLU A 730 -12.29 34.75 12.46
CA GLU A 730 -12.91 35.35 13.64
C GLU A 730 -14.20 36.15 13.36
N SER A 731 -14.43 36.57 12.11
CA SER A 731 -15.71 37.17 11.70
C SER A 731 -16.77 36.13 11.31
N VAL A 732 -16.35 34.87 11.08
CA VAL A 732 -17.21 33.77 10.58
C VAL A 732 -17.51 32.71 11.64
N LEU A 733 -16.56 32.44 12.53
CA LEU A 733 -16.61 31.39 13.56
C LEU A 733 -16.45 31.97 14.96
N SER A 734 -17.15 31.39 15.93
CA SER A 734 -17.05 31.84 17.32
C SER A 734 -15.66 31.61 17.92
N SER A 735 -15.25 32.50 18.82
CA SER A 735 -13.96 32.44 19.52
C SER A 735 -13.72 31.08 20.19
N SER A 736 -14.76 30.48 20.77
CA SER A 736 -14.69 29.13 21.36
C SER A 736 -14.41 28.03 20.34
N ALA A 737 -14.98 28.12 19.13
CA ALA A 737 -14.72 27.15 18.07
C ALA A 737 -13.26 27.27 17.57
N LEU A 738 -12.79 28.49 17.31
CA LEU A 738 -11.42 28.77 16.90
C LEU A 738 -10.41 28.33 17.97
N PHE A 739 -10.69 28.62 19.25
CA PHE A 739 -9.89 28.13 20.38
C PHE A 739 -9.82 26.60 20.43
N TYR A 740 -10.94 25.90 20.30
CA TYR A 740 -10.96 24.43 20.31
C TYR A 740 -10.29 23.79 19.08
N TYR A 741 -10.30 24.46 17.94
CA TYR A 741 -9.57 24.01 16.75
C TYR A 741 -8.06 24.23 16.89
N LYS A 742 -7.63 25.43 17.31
CA LYS A 742 -6.23 25.79 17.58
C LYS A 742 -5.59 24.87 18.63
N THR A 743 -6.33 24.54 19.69
CA THR A 743 -5.89 23.64 20.77
C THR A 743 -6.15 22.15 20.50
N CYS A 744 -6.65 21.78 19.31
CA CYS A 744 -7.03 20.41 18.93
C CYS A 744 -7.93 19.69 19.94
N ARG A 745 -8.78 20.44 20.67
CA ARG A 745 -9.82 19.89 21.56
C ARG A 745 -11.05 19.43 20.78
N SER A 746 -11.27 19.95 19.58
CA SER A 746 -12.33 19.50 18.68
C SER A 746 -11.86 19.44 17.22
N ARG A 747 -12.54 18.61 16.43
CA ARG A 747 -12.33 18.51 14.98
C ARG A 747 -13.31 19.41 14.24
N PRO A 748 -12.91 20.10 13.17
CA PRO A 748 -13.82 20.89 12.38
C PRO A 748 -14.86 20.01 11.66
N LEU A 749 -16.05 20.58 11.51
CA LEU A 749 -17.10 20.02 10.64
C LEU A 749 -17.03 20.70 9.28
N LEU A 750 -17.32 19.95 8.22
CA LEU A 750 -17.36 20.47 6.85
C LEU A 750 -18.25 21.71 6.72
N SER A 751 -19.39 21.74 7.42
CA SER A 751 -20.28 22.92 7.44
C SER A 751 -19.63 24.19 7.98
N ASN A 752 -18.70 24.07 8.94
CA ASN A 752 -18.01 25.21 9.51
C ASN A 752 -16.84 25.63 8.62
N VAL A 753 -16.22 24.67 7.93
CA VAL A 753 -15.21 24.96 6.91
C VAL A 753 -15.81 25.66 5.71
N SER A 754 -16.89 25.15 5.12
CA SER A 754 -17.58 25.79 4.00
C SER A 754 -17.91 27.26 4.29
N LYS A 755 -18.46 27.59 5.46
CA LYS A 755 -18.72 29.00 5.84
C LYS A 755 -17.48 29.91 5.73
N VAL A 756 -16.31 29.43 6.13
CA VAL A 756 -15.05 30.19 6.02
C VAL A 756 -14.57 30.25 4.58
N LEU A 757 -14.67 29.14 3.84
CA LEU A 757 -14.32 29.08 2.41
C LEU A 757 -15.20 30.00 1.55
N ASP A 758 -16.49 30.07 1.85
CA ASP A 758 -17.49 30.78 1.05
C ASP A 758 -17.50 32.30 1.32
N LEU A 759 -16.92 32.74 2.45
CA LEU A 759 -16.91 34.15 2.89
C LEU A 759 -15.52 34.82 2.86
N LEU A 760 -14.42 34.05 2.77
CA LEU A 760 -13.06 34.58 2.67
C LEU A 760 -12.47 34.34 1.26
N PRO A 761 -11.53 35.20 0.80
CA PRO A 761 -10.89 35.06 -0.51
C PRO A 761 -10.23 33.69 -0.74
N GLU A 762 -10.17 33.26 -2.01
CA GLU A 762 -9.60 31.96 -2.39
C GLU A 762 -8.12 31.84 -2.02
N GLU A 763 -7.33 32.89 -2.25
CA GLU A 763 -5.91 33.01 -1.88
C GLU A 763 -5.65 32.67 -0.39
N ARG A 764 -6.57 33.04 0.50
CA ARG A 764 -6.46 32.78 1.95
C ARG A 764 -6.94 31.39 2.34
N THR A 765 -7.59 30.66 1.43
CA THR A 765 -8.32 29.43 1.72
C THR A 765 -7.89 28.23 0.86
N GLU A 766 -7.00 28.43 -0.10
CA GLU A 766 -6.54 27.42 -1.07
C GLU A 766 -5.99 26.14 -0.41
N GLU A 767 -5.13 26.25 0.61
CA GLU A 767 -4.60 25.07 1.32
C GLU A 767 -5.75 24.25 1.94
N VAL A 768 -6.74 24.93 2.54
CA VAL A 768 -7.91 24.27 3.14
C VAL A 768 -8.79 23.64 2.06
N ARG A 769 -9.00 24.30 0.92
CA ARG A 769 -9.72 23.76 -0.25
C ARG A 769 -9.07 22.46 -0.74
N ASN A 770 -7.75 22.43 -0.85
CA ASN A 770 -6.98 21.26 -1.23
C ASN A 770 -7.09 20.11 -0.19
N LEU A 771 -7.12 20.41 1.10
CA LEU A 771 -7.20 19.40 2.18
C LEU A 771 -8.63 18.85 2.44
N ILE A 772 -9.70 19.54 2.02
CA ILE A 772 -11.06 19.01 2.14
C ILE A 772 -11.41 17.99 1.05
N ASP A 773 -10.88 18.11 -0.17
CA ASP A 773 -11.09 17.11 -1.22
C ASP A 773 -10.16 15.91 -1.02
N ARG A 774 -10.56 15.02 -0.10
CA ARG A 774 -9.86 13.77 0.19
C ARG A 774 -10.74 12.55 -0.09
N ASP A 775 -10.11 11.46 -0.52
CA ASP A 775 -10.77 10.18 -0.80
C ASP A 775 -10.74 9.20 0.42
N TYR A 776 -10.35 9.70 1.60
CA TYR A 776 -10.49 9.04 2.92
C TYR A 776 -11.44 9.79 3.88
N PHE A 777 -11.94 9.10 4.90
CA PHE A 777 -12.66 9.68 6.04
C PHE A 777 -12.09 9.17 7.36
N LEU A 778 -12.47 9.81 8.46
CA LEU A 778 -12.06 9.44 9.81
C LEU A 778 -13.15 8.59 10.47
N ASP A 779 -12.87 7.30 10.69
CA ASP A 779 -13.82 6.38 11.33
C ASP A 779 -13.43 6.13 12.79
N ILE A 780 -14.40 6.13 13.71
CA ILE A 780 -14.11 5.86 15.12
C ILE A 780 -13.80 4.38 15.32
N VAL A 781 -12.68 4.06 15.95
CA VAL A 781 -12.44 2.73 16.52
C VAL A 781 -13.45 2.50 17.65
N LYS A 782 -14.13 1.36 17.60
CA LYS A 782 -15.13 0.89 18.57
C LYS A 782 -14.73 -0.36 19.32
N GLU A 783 -13.72 -1.06 18.86
CA GLU A 783 -13.12 -2.21 19.51
C GLU A 783 -11.67 -2.27 19.04
N ALA A 784 -10.74 -2.44 19.97
CA ALA A 784 -9.35 -2.79 19.67
C ALA A 784 -8.94 -3.79 20.76
N LYS A 785 -8.79 -5.06 20.36
CA LYS A 785 -8.63 -6.16 21.31
C LYS A 785 -7.56 -7.15 20.84
N ILE A 786 -6.60 -7.43 21.71
CA ILE A 786 -5.69 -8.57 21.57
C ILE A 786 -6.47 -9.86 21.89
N PHE A 787 -6.30 -10.90 21.08
CA PHE A 787 -6.85 -12.22 21.31
C PHE A 787 -5.85 -13.30 20.90
N LYS A 788 -5.96 -14.49 21.53
CA LYS A 788 -5.17 -15.65 21.14
C LYS A 788 -5.72 -16.27 19.85
N ASN A 789 -4.86 -16.48 18.87
CA ASN A 789 -5.17 -17.03 17.56
C ASN A 789 -5.72 -18.47 17.65
N GLN A 790 -5.17 -19.32 18.54
CA GLN A 790 -5.64 -20.70 18.76
C GLN A 790 -5.79 -21.55 17.47
N GLY A 791 -4.93 -21.30 16.47
CA GLY A 791 -5.02 -21.98 15.16
C GLY A 791 -6.18 -21.51 14.27
N GLN A 792 -6.84 -20.38 14.57
CA GLN A 792 -7.87 -19.81 13.71
C GLN A 792 -7.32 -19.36 12.35
N PHE A 793 -6.06 -18.89 12.33
CA PHE A 793 -5.33 -18.51 11.13
C PHE A 793 -3.96 -19.20 11.16
N ASP A 794 -3.61 -19.92 10.10
CA ASP A 794 -2.29 -20.56 9.99
C ASP A 794 -1.20 -19.56 9.58
N TYR A 795 -1.57 -18.54 8.80
CA TYR A 795 -0.64 -17.60 8.18
C TYR A 795 -1.15 -16.14 8.24
N VAL A 796 -0.18 -15.23 8.34
CA VAL A 796 -0.33 -13.79 8.13
C VAL A 796 0.47 -13.35 6.90
N TYR A 797 0.09 -12.21 6.33
CA TYR A 797 0.40 -11.78 4.97
C TYR A 797 0.64 -10.27 4.91
N ASN A 798 1.44 -9.79 3.95
CA ASN A 798 1.68 -8.36 3.73
C ASN A 798 2.13 -8.08 2.28
N LEU A 799 2.01 -6.82 1.84
CA LEU A 799 2.41 -6.35 0.51
C LEU A 799 3.41 -5.20 0.57
N THR A 800 4.43 -5.25 -0.28
CA THR A 800 5.30 -4.10 -0.55
C THR A 800 4.89 -3.43 -1.86
N LEU A 801 4.59 -2.12 -1.80
CA LEU A 801 4.29 -1.28 -2.97
C LEU A 801 5.47 -0.36 -3.30
N SER A 802 5.50 0.15 -4.53
CA SER A 802 6.70 0.81 -5.08
C SER A 802 7.09 2.17 -4.49
N HIS A 803 6.17 2.97 -3.91
CA HIS A 803 6.54 4.31 -3.40
C HIS A 803 5.84 4.76 -2.10
N THR A 804 4.54 4.54 -1.92
CA THR A 804 3.78 4.99 -0.75
C THR A 804 4.09 4.23 0.53
N HIS A 805 4.64 3.01 0.39
CA HIS A 805 4.89 2.12 1.52
C HIS A 805 3.66 1.84 2.41
N SER A 806 2.47 1.81 1.80
CA SER A 806 1.18 1.60 2.47
C SER A 806 0.11 1.02 1.54
N TYR A 807 -1.02 0.53 2.07
CA TYR A 807 -2.20 0.13 1.28
C TYR A 807 -3.50 0.10 2.11
N TYR A 808 -4.65 -0.12 1.46
CA TYR A 808 -5.93 -0.34 2.14
C TYR A 808 -6.20 -1.83 2.39
N ALA A 809 -6.45 -2.19 3.66
CA ALA A 809 -6.82 -3.52 4.14
C ALA A 809 -8.17 -3.46 4.88
N ASN A 810 -9.16 -4.23 4.42
CA ASN A 810 -10.58 -4.12 4.82
C ASN A 810 -11.10 -2.65 4.83
N GLY A 811 -10.56 -1.81 3.94
CA GLY A 811 -10.88 -0.39 3.84
C GLY A 811 -10.23 0.51 4.90
N ILE A 812 -9.34 0.00 5.75
CA ILE A 812 -8.50 0.76 6.70
C ILE A 812 -7.08 0.91 6.10
N HIS A 813 -6.44 2.07 6.25
CA HIS A 813 -5.13 2.34 5.64
C HIS A 813 -3.96 1.98 6.58
N ILE A 814 -3.07 1.09 6.10
CA ILE A 814 -1.97 0.42 6.84
C ILE A 814 -0.62 0.55 6.13
N ALA A 815 0.51 0.35 6.84
CA ALA A 815 1.88 0.55 6.33
C ALA A 815 2.64 -0.73 5.95
N ASN A 816 3.79 -0.59 5.28
CA ASN A 816 4.80 -1.64 5.01
C ASN A 816 6.24 -1.18 5.41
N CYS A 817 7.28 -1.66 4.70
CA CYS A 817 8.72 -1.61 5.00
C CYS A 817 9.57 -1.54 3.69
N GLY A 818 10.85 -1.09 3.61
CA GLY A 818 11.79 -0.38 4.51
C GLY A 818 13.24 -0.31 3.91
N CYS A 819 14.29 0.12 4.66
CA CYS A 819 15.61 0.49 4.08
C CYS A 819 16.89 -0.08 4.77
N PHE A 820 17.89 -0.57 4.00
CA PHE A 820 19.24 -1.11 4.38
C PHE A 820 20.21 -1.08 3.18
N GLU A 821 21.55 -1.16 3.36
CA GLU A 821 22.53 -1.23 2.24
C GLU A 821 22.62 -2.62 1.59
N CYS A 822 22.82 -3.64 2.42
CA CYS A 822 22.91 -5.05 2.01
C CYS A 822 21.85 -5.89 2.72
N ILE A 823 21.54 -7.02 2.10
CA ILE A 823 20.68 -8.06 2.67
C ILE A 823 21.49 -9.34 2.75
N VAL A 824 21.51 -9.94 3.94
CA VAL A 824 21.94 -11.32 4.13
C VAL A 824 20.70 -12.22 4.10
N ALA A 825 20.77 -13.32 3.36
CA ALA A 825 19.74 -14.36 3.35
C ALA A 825 20.39 -15.75 3.52
N ILE A 826 19.74 -16.63 4.29
CA ILE A 826 20.15 -18.05 4.38
C ILE A 826 19.78 -18.78 3.08
N LEU A 827 20.71 -19.62 2.62
CA LEU A 827 20.51 -20.64 1.60
C LEU A 827 20.68 -22.01 2.26
N PRO A 828 19.58 -22.68 2.68
CA PRO A 828 19.65 -23.97 3.37
C PRO A 828 20.37 -25.05 2.55
N GLU A 829 20.16 -25.05 1.23
CA GLU A 829 20.74 -26.00 0.28
C GLU A 829 22.28 -25.90 0.21
N ALA A 830 22.81 -24.70 0.44
CA ALA A 830 24.24 -24.39 0.48
C ALA A 830 24.82 -24.37 1.91
N ASN A 831 23.99 -24.65 2.93
CA ASN A 831 24.30 -24.53 4.36
C ASN A 831 24.96 -23.17 4.75
N GLY A 832 24.57 -22.10 4.06
CA GLY A 832 25.31 -20.84 4.06
C GLY A 832 24.45 -19.59 3.92
N PHE A 833 25.13 -18.46 3.79
CA PHE A 833 24.57 -17.13 3.62
C PHE A 833 24.93 -16.58 2.24
N MET A 834 23.94 -16.07 1.51
CA MET A 834 24.21 -15.12 0.43
C MET A 834 24.10 -13.69 0.95
N ILE A 835 24.89 -12.77 0.36
CA ILE A 835 24.83 -11.35 0.67
C ILE A 835 24.66 -10.57 -0.63
N VAL A 836 23.68 -9.68 -0.71
CA VAL A 836 23.43 -8.84 -1.89
C VAL A 836 23.32 -7.37 -1.50
N ASN A 837 24.05 -6.50 -2.21
CA ASN A 837 24.02 -5.04 -2.06
C ASN A 837 22.94 -4.39 -2.93
N ARG A 838 22.51 -3.18 -2.53
CA ARG A 838 21.41 -2.43 -3.16
C ARG A 838 21.63 -2.12 -4.63
N GLU A 839 22.88 -1.97 -5.05
CA GLU A 839 23.25 -1.61 -6.42
C GLU A 839 23.04 -2.80 -7.38
N TYR A 840 23.07 -4.04 -6.87
CA TYR A 840 22.90 -5.25 -7.66
C TYR A 840 21.43 -5.47 -8.08
N SER A 841 21.20 -5.41 -9.39
CA SER A 841 19.86 -5.56 -10.00
C SER A 841 19.57 -6.96 -10.55
N GLY A 842 20.54 -7.88 -10.52
CA GLY A 842 20.40 -9.23 -11.07
C GLY A 842 19.57 -10.18 -10.20
N MET A 843 19.46 -11.43 -10.65
CA MET A 843 18.90 -12.52 -9.85
C MET A 843 19.98 -13.07 -8.92
N THR A 844 19.60 -13.49 -7.72
CA THR A 844 20.49 -14.17 -6.77
C THR A 844 20.12 -15.64 -6.64
N PRO A 845 21.01 -16.52 -6.13
CA PRO A 845 20.74 -17.94 -5.96
C PRO A 845 19.49 -18.28 -5.14
N CYS A 846 18.98 -17.40 -4.28
CA CYS A 846 17.70 -17.62 -3.58
C CYS A 846 16.45 -17.33 -4.46
N GLY A 847 16.62 -17.17 -5.78
CA GLY A 847 15.53 -16.89 -6.72
C GLY A 847 14.85 -15.52 -6.54
N MET A 848 15.57 -14.54 -5.96
CA MET A 848 15.05 -13.20 -5.72
C MET A 848 16.08 -12.11 -6.09
N THR A 849 15.61 -10.96 -6.57
CA THR A 849 16.44 -9.75 -6.72
C THR A 849 16.60 -9.04 -5.38
N PHE A 850 17.54 -8.09 -5.28
CA PHE A 850 17.67 -7.22 -4.09
C PHE A 850 16.33 -6.55 -3.73
N SER A 851 15.57 -6.05 -4.72
CA SER A 851 14.31 -5.35 -4.48
C SER A 851 13.20 -6.26 -3.94
N THR A 852 13.22 -7.55 -4.27
CA THR A 852 12.30 -8.55 -3.71
C THR A 852 12.70 -8.93 -2.28
N LEU A 853 13.99 -9.21 -2.06
CA LEU A 853 14.56 -9.47 -0.74
C LEU A 853 14.34 -8.32 0.23
N ALA A 854 14.39 -7.08 -0.26
CA ALA A 854 14.21 -5.87 0.53
C ALA A 854 12.87 -5.83 1.29
N GLY A 855 11.84 -6.49 0.77
CA GLY A 855 10.57 -6.64 1.47
C GLY A 855 10.70 -7.39 2.80
N SER A 856 11.55 -8.42 2.87
CA SER A 856 11.67 -9.32 4.03
C SER A 856 12.42 -8.72 5.23
N VAL A 857 12.91 -7.48 5.12
CA VAL A 857 14.01 -6.96 5.98
C VAL A 857 13.80 -5.55 6.53
N GLY A 858 12.89 -4.77 5.95
CA GLY A 858 12.83 -3.32 6.24
C GLY A 858 12.00 -2.88 7.45
N GLY A 859 12.18 -1.64 7.89
CA GLY A 859 11.15 -0.88 8.63
C GLY A 859 11.13 -1.04 10.15
N GLY A 860 12.19 -1.63 10.72
CA GLY A 860 12.06 -2.40 11.95
C GLY A 860 11.40 -3.73 11.63
N ALA A 861 12.01 -4.44 10.66
CA ALA A 861 11.85 -5.86 10.47
C ALA A 861 13.22 -6.52 10.64
N GLN A 862 13.19 -7.75 11.08
CA GLN A 862 14.28 -8.56 11.58
C GLN A 862 13.57 -9.92 11.26
N THR A 863 14.05 -10.78 10.37
CA THR A 863 13.30 -12.00 9.96
C THR A 863 14.19 -13.23 10.12
N PRO A 864 13.71 -14.39 10.61
CA PRO A 864 14.58 -15.56 10.76
C PRO A 864 15.17 -15.95 9.40
N GLY A 865 16.50 -15.90 9.31
CA GLY A 865 17.22 -16.14 8.05
C GLY A 865 17.33 -14.95 7.09
N PHE A 866 16.84 -13.75 7.43
CA PHE A 866 17.03 -12.53 6.62
C PHE A 866 17.39 -11.30 7.48
N MET A 867 18.51 -10.64 7.16
CA MET A 867 19.01 -9.48 7.92
C MET A 867 19.48 -8.33 7.03
N GLY A 868 19.12 -7.10 7.41
CA GLY A 868 19.57 -5.87 6.78
C GLY A 868 20.82 -5.35 7.46
N ILE A 869 21.87 -5.09 6.68
CA ILE A 869 23.19 -4.73 7.19
C ILE A 869 23.79 -3.57 6.40
N GLY A 870 24.76 -2.88 7.01
CA GLY A 870 25.70 -2.03 6.26
C GLY A 870 26.86 -2.86 5.71
N LYS A 871 27.47 -2.44 4.59
CA LYS A 871 28.51 -3.22 3.89
C LYS A 871 29.68 -3.62 4.81
N LEU A 872 30.15 -2.69 5.64
CA LEU A 872 31.30 -2.92 6.53
C LEU A 872 31.04 -3.94 7.65
N TYR A 873 29.79 -4.30 7.95
CA TYR A 873 29.52 -5.35 8.93
C TYR A 873 29.99 -6.73 8.44
N ILE A 874 30.09 -6.95 7.12
CA ILE A 874 30.50 -8.23 6.51
C ILE A 874 31.92 -8.62 6.94
N VAL A 875 32.82 -7.65 7.10
CA VAL A 875 34.21 -7.86 7.52
C VAL A 875 34.40 -7.73 9.05
N SER A 876 33.32 -7.67 9.82
CA SER A 876 33.38 -7.64 11.29
C SER A 876 33.75 -9.01 11.87
N LYS A 877 34.47 -9.03 12.99
CA LYS A 877 34.65 -10.25 13.81
C LYS A 877 33.34 -10.74 14.44
N LYS A 878 32.34 -9.85 14.56
CA LYS A 878 30.98 -10.15 15.04
C LYS A 878 29.98 -10.46 13.93
N PHE A 879 30.40 -10.53 12.66
CA PHE A 879 29.50 -10.76 11.52
C PHE A 879 28.73 -12.08 11.70
N ILE A 880 27.47 -11.98 12.18
CA ILE A 880 26.54 -13.09 12.43
C ILE A 880 27.25 -14.28 13.11
N SER A 881 28.12 -13.98 14.09
CA SER A 881 29.07 -14.94 14.64
C SER A 881 28.40 -16.09 15.39
N ALA A 882 27.18 -15.90 15.89
CA ALA A 882 26.41 -16.96 16.56
C ALA A 882 26.00 -18.09 15.60
N ASP A 883 25.86 -17.78 14.30
CA ASP A 883 25.34 -18.73 13.30
C ASP A 883 26.45 -19.17 12.31
N GLY A 884 27.73 -18.94 12.63
CA GLY A 884 28.90 -19.40 11.86
C GLY A 884 29.58 -18.33 10.98
N GLY A 885 29.01 -17.12 10.93
CA GLY A 885 29.63 -15.92 10.37
C GLY A 885 30.29 -16.05 9.00
N LEU A 886 31.53 -15.55 8.88
CA LEU A 886 32.24 -15.40 7.61
C LEU A 886 32.40 -16.73 6.85
N LYS A 887 32.63 -17.84 7.58
CA LYS A 887 32.86 -19.20 7.03
C LYS A 887 31.67 -19.75 6.25
N ARG A 888 30.49 -19.14 6.45
CA ARG A 888 29.24 -19.49 5.79
C ARG A 888 28.85 -18.56 4.64
N ILE A 889 29.59 -17.49 4.35
CA ILE A 889 29.29 -16.72 3.13
C ILE A 889 29.56 -17.62 1.93
N VAL A 890 28.55 -17.90 1.13
CA VAL A 890 28.65 -18.79 -0.04
C VAL A 890 28.51 -18.04 -1.37
N TRP A 891 27.85 -16.89 -1.37
CA TRP A 891 27.62 -16.09 -2.59
C TRP A 891 27.52 -14.60 -2.27
N MET A 892 28.17 -13.77 -3.08
CA MET A 892 27.96 -12.31 -3.07
C MET A 892 28.29 -11.71 -4.44
N PRO A 893 27.66 -10.59 -4.86
CA PRO A 893 27.97 -9.94 -6.12
C PRO A 893 29.45 -9.63 -6.27
N LYS A 894 29.99 -9.80 -7.48
CA LYS A 894 31.40 -9.56 -7.78
C LYS A 894 31.84 -8.15 -7.39
N GLU A 895 31.04 -7.14 -7.73
CA GLU A 895 31.28 -5.74 -7.35
C GLU A 895 31.44 -5.56 -5.83
N LEU A 896 30.59 -6.21 -5.02
CA LEU A 896 30.67 -6.15 -3.54
C LEU A 896 31.90 -6.90 -3.00
N LYS A 897 32.29 -8.01 -3.64
CA LYS A 897 33.49 -8.79 -3.32
C LYS A 897 34.76 -7.97 -3.61
N GLU A 898 34.79 -7.25 -4.72
CA GLU A 898 35.87 -6.34 -5.12
C GLU A 898 35.94 -5.09 -4.22
N GLU A 899 34.79 -4.50 -3.87
CA GLU A 899 34.67 -3.35 -2.95
C GLU A 899 35.20 -3.65 -1.54
N LEU A 900 34.96 -4.86 -1.02
CA LEU A 900 35.50 -5.31 0.27
C LEU A 900 36.95 -5.83 0.16
N GLY A 901 37.30 -6.44 -0.98
CA GLY A 901 38.66 -6.78 -1.42
C GLY A 901 39.63 -7.19 -0.31
N GLU A 902 40.63 -6.34 -0.07
CA GLU A 902 41.70 -6.59 0.91
C GLU A 902 41.19 -6.68 2.36
N ARG A 903 40.11 -5.97 2.73
CA ARG A 903 39.48 -6.08 4.06
C ARG A 903 38.87 -7.47 4.26
N LEU A 904 38.26 -8.03 3.20
CA LEU A 904 37.70 -9.38 3.21
C LEU A 904 38.82 -10.44 3.23
N LYS A 905 39.83 -10.35 2.36
CA LYS A 905 41.01 -11.23 2.37
C LYS A 905 41.68 -11.32 3.75
N LYS A 906 41.93 -10.17 4.38
CA LYS A 906 42.52 -10.10 5.71
C LYS A 906 41.68 -10.86 6.75
N ARG A 907 40.36 -10.71 6.72
CA ARG A 907 39.45 -11.43 7.63
C ARG A 907 39.35 -12.92 7.32
N CYS A 908 39.37 -13.32 6.05
CA CYS A 908 39.47 -14.72 5.65
C CYS A 908 40.74 -15.38 6.23
N ALA A 909 41.90 -14.71 6.11
CA ALA A 909 43.15 -15.17 6.72
C ALA A 909 43.10 -15.23 8.26
N GLU A 910 42.54 -14.20 8.91
CA GLU A 910 42.34 -14.18 10.38
C GLU A 910 41.35 -15.27 10.88
N GLU A 911 40.42 -15.74 10.04
CA GLU A 911 39.53 -16.88 10.35
C GLU A 911 40.16 -18.26 10.12
N GLY A 912 41.41 -18.30 9.65
CA GLY A 912 42.14 -19.52 9.30
C GLY A 912 41.81 -20.08 7.90
N LEU A 913 41.18 -19.29 7.03
CA LEU A 913 40.74 -19.69 5.69
C LEU A 913 41.14 -18.63 4.64
N PRO A 914 42.45 -18.42 4.40
CA PRO A 914 42.93 -17.33 3.53
C PRO A 914 42.42 -17.40 2.08
N ASP A 915 42.08 -18.61 1.62
CA ASP A 915 41.53 -18.93 0.29
C ASP A 915 39.99 -18.80 0.20
N LEU A 916 39.29 -18.49 1.31
CA LEU A 916 37.82 -18.45 1.34
C LEU A 916 37.23 -17.45 0.34
N ILE A 917 37.90 -16.32 0.08
CA ILE A 917 37.39 -15.30 -0.86
C ILE A 917 37.26 -15.84 -2.29
N ASP A 918 38.16 -16.72 -2.70
CA ASP A 918 38.19 -17.36 -4.02
C ASP A 918 37.20 -18.52 -4.13
N LYS A 919 36.66 -18.97 -2.98
CA LYS A 919 35.63 -20.01 -2.86
C LYS A 919 34.21 -19.45 -2.71
N ILE A 920 34.06 -18.16 -2.41
CA ILE A 920 32.75 -17.47 -2.42
C ILE A 920 32.31 -17.29 -3.88
N ALA A 921 31.14 -17.81 -4.24
CA ALA A 921 30.58 -17.63 -5.57
C ALA A 921 30.11 -16.19 -5.83
N ASP A 922 29.85 -15.87 -7.10
CA ASP A 922 29.25 -14.61 -7.57
C ASP A 922 28.37 -14.88 -8.80
N GLU A 923 27.77 -13.83 -9.37
CA GLU A 923 26.88 -13.91 -10.52
C GLU A 923 27.54 -14.45 -11.81
N THR A 924 28.87 -14.52 -11.86
CA THR A 924 29.59 -15.14 -12.99
C THR A 924 29.83 -16.64 -12.78
N SER A 925 29.65 -17.12 -11.54
CA SER A 925 29.91 -18.49 -11.11
C SER A 925 28.62 -19.29 -10.89
N ALA A 926 27.60 -18.66 -10.31
CA ALA A 926 26.28 -19.26 -10.06
C ALA A 926 25.18 -18.20 -9.95
N THR A 927 24.02 -18.49 -10.56
CA THR A 927 22.81 -17.65 -10.52
C THR A 927 21.60 -18.36 -9.90
N THR A 928 21.65 -19.70 -9.80
CA THR A 928 20.65 -20.56 -9.15
C THR A 928 21.22 -21.25 -7.90
N ALA A 929 20.36 -21.85 -7.08
CA ALA A 929 20.78 -22.59 -5.89
C ALA A 929 21.53 -23.89 -6.27
N GLU A 930 21.10 -24.53 -7.36
CA GLU A 930 21.69 -25.75 -7.90
C GLU A 930 23.11 -25.50 -8.42
N GLU A 931 23.30 -24.49 -9.29
CA GLU A 931 24.62 -24.05 -9.78
C GLU A 931 25.55 -23.68 -8.62
N LEU A 932 24.99 -23.03 -7.58
CA LEU A 932 25.76 -22.66 -6.39
C LEU A 932 26.24 -23.89 -5.64
N VAL A 933 25.39 -24.88 -5.36
CA VAL A 933 25.80 -26.10 -4.66
C VAL A 933 26.85 -26.87 -5.44
N GLU A 934 26.72 -26.99 -6.77
CA GLU A 934 27.74 -27.61 -7.64
C GLU A 934 29.09 -26.87 -7.57
N TYR A 935 29.05 -25.53 -7.62
CA TYR A 935 30.26 -24.71 -7.47
C TYR A 935 30.92 -24.90 -6.10
N LEU A 936 30.15 -24.83 -5.01
CA LEU A 936 30.64 -24.98 -3.64
C LEU A 936 31.27 -26.36 -3.39
N GLN A 937 30.71 -27.43 -3.97
CA GLN A 937 31.30 -28.76 -3.95
C GLN A 937 32.63 -28.79 -4.70
N LYS A 938 32.67 -28.24 -5.93
CA LYS A 938 33.88 -28.19 -6.76
C LYS A 938 35.05 -27.46 -6.09
N VAL A 939 34.78 -26.41 -5.33
CA VAL A 939 35.81 -25.62 -4.62
C VAL A 939 36.07 -26.08 -3.18
N ASN A 940 35.40 -27.14 -2.71
CA ASN A 940 35.42 -27.61 -1.32
C ASN A 940 35.17 -26.45 -0.32
N HIS A 941 34.00 -25.84 -0.43
CA HIS A 941 33.61 -24.71 0.42
C HIS A 941 33.28 -25.17 1.85
N PRO A 942 33.87 -24.55 2.90
CA PRO A 942 33.76 -25.04 4.28
C PRO A 942 32.34 -25.07 4.83
N ALA A 943 31.44 -24.21 4.34
CA ALA A 943 30.02 -24.22 4.72
C ALA A 943 29.35 -25.60 4.57
N LEU A 944 29.76 -26.42 3.59
CA LEU A 944 29.18 -27.74 3.35
C LEU A 944 29.57 -28.78 4.43
N GLU A 945 30.69 -28.58 5.13
CA GLU A 945 31.18 -29.47 6.19
C GLU A 945 30.75 -29.02 7.60
N MET A 946 30.28 -27.77 7.73
CA MET A 946 29.77 -27.24 8.99
C MET A 946 28.43 -27.89 9.38
N PRO A 947 28.05 -27.92 10.67
CA PRO A 947 26.73 -28.38 11.10
C PRO A 947 25.59 -27.68 10.33
N PRO A 948 24.43 -28.31 10.11
CA PRO A 948 23.29 -27.67 9.46
C PRO A 948 22.84 -26.37 10.17
N LEU A 949 22.50 -25.35 9.39
CA LEU A 949 21.91 -24.09 9.88
C LEU A 949 20.46 -24.21 10.37
N ILE A 950 19.74 -25.25 9.92
CA ILE A 950 18.30 -25.50 10.14
C ILE A 950 18.08 -27.00 10.38
#